data_AF-A0A853INL8-F1
#
_entry.id   AF-A0A853INL8-F1
#
_cell.length_a   1.000
_cell.length_b   1.000
_cell.length_c   1.000
_cell.angle_alpha   90.00
_cell.angle_beta   90.00
_cell.angle_gamma   90.00
#
_symmetry.space_group_name_H-M   'P 1'
#
loop_
_entity.id
_entity.type
_entity.pdbx_description
1 polymer ?
#
loop_
_entity_poly.entity_id
_entity_poly.type
_entity_poly.pdbx_seq_one_letter_code
_entity_poly.pdbx_strand_id
1 'polypeptide(L)'
;MPAFMSGGACPLGTTYQVNGVPGEYNGQTQLGSPNTYTVVYQGSASNLPAPVTIQLPVPDPTVWERYEGMRVKVVAASGRLVVTDNYNLGRYGGLTLAGGGLQTQYTELNAPDTQGNLAWLNAARLNQIQLDDGSSRQNPGLLPGRNGQPLWASNTLRAGDSTDAVIGYLDQFDDGKGTLALHENSYRIQPTAPPMFSGDARPVAHDIPAAIRDAGIKVASVNVLNYFTTLGTANFNTPLGNAMGGRGASNAAEFKRQEDKLVAKLLGLDADVMGLMEIQNNGFATPTGTTSNGKSAIQSLTDALNARAGADVYAFVSGPFKSGSTTVAAAGNDAITGGILYKRNRLTPVGPAAVPDRANLAQYDAFWGPPAQNGNRVPIAQTFQANRVDGSPDRGGEKFTVVVNHFKSKGSATVEQGMDQDDGQGNAYLAREKAAAQLLAWMRTHPTGDADPDPDVLLLGDFNAYSQEKAIKDLVAGGFQKVSSGYSYSFDGLWGSLDHIFASNALQASGQIAGVTKWHINAEEPAVLDYNTEYNSADQVSSYYAADAYRASDHNPLLIGLNLGAARAAPATEFSLPLAGGAGTLSATSCRLAATPTLASAPAAAPAGWQLPYPLLSFQAQDCGQQGSLTMTLTYPQALPAGAQLWKWGPTAANPADHWYTLPARIDGNTVTFTLTDGADGDADRTANGVIVDPVTVGLPLAAPGPGGPGTVAAVPTLHEWSMVLLALLMLGSAAHRQRRRR
;
A
#
# COMPACT_ATOMS: atom_id res chain seq x y z
N MET A 1 -22.66 -28.60 17.72
CA MET A 1 -22.56 -29.83 18.55
C MET A 1 -22.03 -29.65 20.00
N PRO A 2 -21.21 -28.65 20.39
CA PRO A 2 -20.70 -28.57 21.77
C PRO A 2 -21.79 -28.40 22.84
N ALA A 3 -22.87 -27.70 22.53
CA ALA A 3 -24.00 -27.51 23.45
C ALA A 3 -24.89 -28.76 23.61
N PHE A 4 -24.70 -29.79 22.77
CA PHE A 4 -25.55 -30.98 22.72
C PHE A 4 -25.10 -32.11 23.65
N MET A 5 -23.82 -32.09 24.07
CA MET A 5 -23.24 -33.11 24.93
C MET A 5 -22.84 -32.46 26.24
N SER A 6 -23.75 -32.47 27.22
CA SER A 6 -23.43 -32.09 28.59
C SER A 6 -22.35 -33.05 29.14
N GLY A 7 -21.08 -32.62 29.10
CA GLY A 7 -19.99 -33.23 29.86
C GLY A 7 -19.10 -34.26 29.15
N GLY A 8 -19.12 -34.37 27.81
CA GLY A 8 -18.21 -35.27 27.07
C GLY A 8 -17.62 -34.62 25.82
N ALA A 9 -16.31 -34.78 25.60
CA ALA A 9 -15.65 -34.35 24.35
C ALA A 9 -16.24 -35.11 23.15
N CYS A 10 -16.47 -34.44 22.01
CA CYS A 10 -16.65 -35.10 20.70
C CYS A 10 -15.25 -35.42 20.13
N PRO A 11 -14.73 -36.66 20.23
CA PRO A 11 -13.40 -36.94 19.71
C PRO A 11 -13.43 -36.84 18.18
N LEU A 12 -12.46 -36.14 17.60
CA LEU A 12 -12.33 -36.00 16.15
C LEU A 12 -12.32 -37.37 15.46
N GLY A 13 -13.01 -37.47 14.31
CA GLY A 13 -13.13 -38.70 13.54
C GLY A 13 -14.14 -39.72 14.06
N THR A 14 -14.84 -39.42 15.16
CA THR A 14 -16.00 -40.22 15.62
C THR A 14 -17.20 -39.96 14.72
N THR A 15 -17.88 -41.02 14.29
CA THR A 15 -19.13 -40.92 13.51
C THR A 15 -20.31 -41.03 14.45
N TYR A 16 -21.18 -40.03 14.39
CA TYR A 16 -22.43 -39.98 15.15
C TYR A 16 -23.60 -40.10 14.19
N GLN A 17 -24.60 -40.90 14.57
CA GLN A 17 -25.94 -40.79 14.03
C GLN A 17 -26.72 -39.85 14.95
N VAL A 18 -27.29 -38.79 14.39
CA VAL A 18 -27.99 -37.75 15.13
C VAL A 18 -29.40 -37.62 14.55
N ASN A 19 -30.40 -37.57 15.42
CA ASN A 19 -31.77 -37.23 15.02
C ASN A 19 -32.02 -35.75 15.35
N GLY A 20 -32.47 -34.99 14.36
CA GLY A 20 -32.78 -33.56 14.50
C GLY A 20 -33.56 -33.04 13.31
N VAL A 21 -34.03 -31.80 13.39
CA VAL A 21 -34.75 -31.13 12.30
C VAL A 21 -33.76 -30.24 11.55
N PRO A 22 -33.62 -30.34 10.22
CA PRO A 22 -32.77 -29.43 9.46
C PRO A 22 -33.34 -27.99 9.54
N GLY A 23 -32.45 -27.01 9.64
CA GLY A 23 -32.81 -25.60 9.64
C GLY A 23 -31.63 -24.71 9.30
N GLU A 24 -31.93 -23.44 9.08
CA GLU A 24 -30.95 -22.40 8.73
C GLU A 24 -30.86 -21.36 9.84
N TYR A 25 -29.64 -20.91 10.14
CA TYR A 25 -29.42 -19.75 10.98
C TYR A 25 -28.21 -18.98 10.49
N ASN A 26 -28.38 -17.70 10.16
CA ASN A 26 -27.30 -16.85 9.64
C ASN A 26 -26.59 -17.49 8.44
N GLY A 27 -27.35 -18.12 7.53
CA GLY A 27 -26.82 -18.83 6.36
C GLY A 27 -26.15 -20.18 6.66
N GLN A 28 -25.98 -20.56 7.92
CA GLN A 28 -25.43 -21.87 8.27
C GLN A 28 -26.51 -22.94 8.27
N THR A 29 -26.32 -24.00 7.47
CA THR A 29 -27.11 -25.23 7.59
C THR A 29 -26.78 -25.91 8.91
N GLN A 30 -27.80 -26.09 9.75
CA GLN A 30 -27.66 -26.70 11.07
C GLN A 30 -28.83 -27.62 11.45
N LEU A 31 -28.58 -28.51 12.41
CA LEU A 31 -29.64 -29.32 13.02
C LEU A 31 -30.24 -28.56 14.21
N GLY A 32 -31.49 -28.15 14.07
CA GLY A 32 -32.31 -27.58 15.14
C GLY A 32 -32.84 -28.67 16.07
N SER A 33 -32.81 -28.39 17.38
CA SER A 33 -33.26 -29.32 18.44
C SER A 33 -32.84 -30.78 18.20
N PRO A 34 -31.54 -31.10 18.07
CA PRO A 34 -31.14 -32.49 18.26
C PRO A 34 -31.68 -32.96 19.63
N ASN A 35 -31.84 -34.24 19.88
CA ASN A 35 -32.20 -34.70 21.24
C ASN A 35 -31.60 -36.06 21.59
N THR A 36 -31.13 -36.78 20.58
CA THR A 36 -30.49 -38.08 20.70
C THR A 36 -29.34 -38.16 19.70
N TYR A 37 -28.26 -38.80 20.13
CA TYR A 37 -27.18 -39.24 19.25
C TYR A 37 -26.77 -40.66 19.63
N THR A 38 -26.28 -41.42 18.65
CA THR A 38 -25.60 -42.70 18.87
C THR A 38 -24.23 -42.65 18.23
N VAL A 39 -23.22 -43.15 18.95
CA VAL A 39 -21.89 -43.32 18.39
C VAL A 39 -21.92 -44.57 17.50
N VAL A 40 -21.79 -44.37 16.19
CA VAL A 40 -21.77 -45.46 15.20
C VAL A 40 -20.36 -46.02 15.06
N TYR A 41 -19.35 -45.15 15.17
CA TYR A 41 -17.94 -45.53 15.10
C TYR A 41 -17.10 -44.60 15.98
N GLN A 42 -16.31 -45.19 16.89
CA GLN A 42 -15.31 -44.44 17.67
C GLN A 42 -14.01 -44.37 16.86
N GLY A 43 -13.74 -43.19 16.31
CA GLY A 43 -12.56 -42.91 15.52
C GLY A 43 -11.58 -42.00 16.22
N SER A 44 -10.55 -41.61 15.48
CA SER A 44 -9.56 -40.60 15.86
C SER A 44 -9.36 -39.61 14.73
N ALA A 45 -8.54 -38.57 14.94
CA ALA A 45 -8.26 -37.57 13.90
C ALA A 45 -7.74 -38.17 12.58
N SER A 46 -7.11 -39.36 12.60
CA SER A 46 -6.67 -40.06 11.38
C SER A 46 -7.82 -40.62 10.54
N ASN A 47 -9.03 -40.70 11.10
CA ASN A 47 -10.24 -41.18 10.42
C ASN A 47 -11.04 -40.04 9.75
N LEU A 48 -10.58 -38.78 9.87
CA LEU A 48 -11.22 -37.67 9.16
C LEU A 48 -11.11 -37.86 7.64
N PRO A 49 -12.13 -37.46 6.85
CA PRO A 49 -12.02 -37.47 5.40
C PRO A 49 -10.87 -36.57 4.95
N ALA A 50 -10.25 -36.96 3.82
CA ALA A 50 -9.28 -36.11 3.14
C ALA A 50 -9.94 -34.76 2.79
N PRO A 51 -9.23 -33.63 2.97
CA PRO A 51 -9.82 -32.33 2.70
C PRO A 51 -10.02 -32.14 1.21
N VAL A 52 -11.16 -31.58 0.81
CA VAL A 52 -11.39 -31.16 -0.58
C VAL A 52 -10.57 -29.90 -0.85
N THR A 53 -9.76 -29.89 -1.91
CA THR A 53 -8.96 -28.70 -2.25
C THR A 53 -9.82 -27.71 -3.02
N ILE A 54 -9.89 -26.48 -2.53
CA ILE A 54 -10.50 -25.32 -3.21
C ILE A 54 -9.37 -24.33 -3.52
N GLN A 55 -9.35 -23.82 -4.74
CA GLN A 55 -8.32 -22.90 -5.21
C GLN A 55 -8.94 -21.52 -5.44
N LEU A 56 -8.32 -20.47 -4.88
CA LEU A 56 -8.67 -19.09 -5.14
C LEU A 56 -7.93 -18.57 -6.39
N PRO A 57 -8.57 -17.77 -7.26
CA PRO A 57 -10.00 -17.43 -7.23
C PRO A 57 -10.88 -18.64 -7.59
N VAL A 58 -12.06 -18.74 -6.96
CA VAL A 58 -13.06 -19.74 -7.35
C VAL A 58 -13.71 -19.33 -8.69
N PRO A 59 -14.12 -20.29 -9.53
CA PRO A 59 -14.76 -19.99 -10.82
C PRO A 59 -16.08 -19.23 -10.69
N ASP A 60 -16.84 -19.50 -9.63
CA ASP A 60 -18.11 -18.83 -9.32
C ASP A 60 -18.46 -19.01 -7.83
N PRO A 61 -19.37 -18.20 -7.26
CA PRO A 61 -19.68 -18.24 -5.82
C PRO A 61 -20.33 -19.54 -5.33
N THR A 62 -20.92 -20.36 -6.21
CA THR A 62 -21.61 -21.61 -5.82
C THR A 62 -20.64 -22.70 -5.37
N VAL A 63 -19.34 -22.52 -5.62
CA VAL A 63 -18.29 -23.40 -5.13
C VAL A 63 -18.31 -23.50 -3.60
N TRP A 64 -18.56 -22.39 -2.91
CA TRP A 64 -18.57 -22.38 -1.46
C TRP A 64 -19.74 -23.21 -0.90
N GLU A 65 -20.95 -22.94 -1.39
CA GLU A 65 -22.17 -23.67 -1.01
C GLU A 65 -22.04 -25.18 -1.22
N ARG A 66 -21.46 -25.59 -2.36
CA ARG A 66 -21.26 -27.00 -2.70
C ARG A 66 -20.47 -27.78 -1.63
N TYR A 67 -19.60 -27.08 -0.90
CA TYR A 67 -18.70 -27.67 0.08
C TYR A 67 -19.00 -27.20 1.52
N GLU A 68 -20.13 -26.55 1.77
CA GLU A 68 -20.52 -26.15 3.12
C GLU A 68 -20.60 -27.37 4.06
N GLY A 69 -20.12 -27.22 5.28
CA GLY A 69 -20.01 -28.28 6.28
C GLY A 69 -18.89 -29.29 6.02
N MET A 70 -18.20 -29.23 4.88
CA MET A 70 -17.11 -30.14 4.54
C MET A 70 -15.76 -29.66 5.08
N ARG A 71 -14.86 -30.62 5.27
CA ARG A 71 -13.45 -30.32 5.52
C ARG A 71 -12.76 -29.94 4.20
N VAL A 72 -12.25 -28.73 4.12
CA VAL A 72 -11.62 -28.17 2.91
C VAL A 72 -10.16 -27.79 3.17
N LYS A 73 -9.38 -27.71 2.09
CA LYS A 73 -8.06 -27.10 2.04
C LYS A 73 -8.12 -25.98 1.01
N VAL A 74 -8.06 -24.74 1.47
CA VAL A 74 -8.00 -23.58 0.56
C VAL A 74 -6.54 -23.24 0.26
N VAL A 75 -6.26 -22.99 -1.02
CA VAL A 75 -4.94 -22.58 -1.56
C VAL A 75 -5.13 -21.45 -2.57
N ALA A 76 -4.07 -20.70 -2.86
CA ALA A 76 -4.06 -19.76 -3.97
C ALA A 76 -3.63 -20.47 -5.27
N ALA A 77 -4.21 -20.08 -6.41
CA ALA A 77 -3.81 -20.54 -7.74
C ALA A 77 -2.37 -20.13 -8.09
N SER A 78 -1.97 -18.96 -7.61
CA SER A 78 -0.64 -18.39 -7.77
C SER A 78 -0.21 -17.77 -6.44
N GLY A 79 1.05 -17.94 -6.07
CA GLY A 79 1.59 -17.43 -4.81
C GLY A 79 1.01 -18.14 -3.58
N ARG A 80 0.60 -17.36 -2.58
CA ARG A 80 0.13 -17.81 -1.25
C ARG A 80 -1.21 -17.17 -0.91
N LEU A 81 -1.87 -17.65 0.13
CA LEU A 81 -3.01 -16.94 0.73
C LEU A 81 -2.49 -15.77 1.55
N VAL A 82 -2.89 -14.56 1.21
CA VAL A 82 -2.41 -13.30 1.79
C VAL A 82 -3.51 -12.71 2.66
N VAL A 83 -3.18 -12.26 3.87
CA VAL A 83 -4.08 -11.45 4.70
C VAL A 83 -4.31 -10.12 3.98
N THR A 84 -5.52 -9.91 3.47
CA THR A 84 -5.92 -8.63 2.84
C THR A 84 -6.67 -7.73 3.82
N ASP A 85 -7.34 -8.33 4.80
CA ASP A 85 -8.01 -7.60 5.89
C ASP A 85 -7.73 -8.25 7.24
N ASN A 86 -7.45 -7.42 8.23
CA ASN A 86 -7.27 -7.79 9.63
C ASN A 86 -8.07 -6.89 10.59
N TYR A 87 -8.99 -6.06 10.08
CA TYR A 87 -9.79 -5.14 10.88
C TYR A 87 -10.58 -5.86 11.98
N ASN A 88 -11.20 -6.99 11.61
CA ASN A 88 -12.00 -7.80 12.52
C ASN A 88 -11.19 -8.70 13.46
N LEU A 89 -9.86 -8.72 13.37
CA LEU A 89 -9.00 -9.59 14.18
C LEU A 89 -9.23 -9.36 15.67
N GLY A 90 -9.18 -8.10 16.13
CA GLY A 90 -9.35 -7.78 17.54
C GLY A 90 -10.73 -8.13 18.09
N ARG A 91 -11.78 -7.88 17.31
CA ARG A 91 -13.17 -7.99 17.76
C ARG A 91 -13.71 -9.41 17.66
N TYR A 92 -13.33 -10.15 16.62
CA TYR A 92 -13.93 -11.43 16.26
C TYR A 92 -12.91 -12.54 15.99
N GLY A 93 -11.61 -12.28 16.15
CA GLY A 93 -10.57 -13.25 15.78
C GLY A 93 -10.46 -13.50 14.27
N GLY A 94 -11.21 -12.75 13.46
CA GLY A 94 -11.38 -12.98 12.03
C GLY A 94 -10.38 -12.25 11.15
N LEU A 95 -10.05 -12.86 10.01
CA LEU A 95 -9.24 -12.29 8.93
C LEU A 95 -9.91 -12.53 7.59
N THR A 96 -9.59 -11.72 6.59
CA THR A 96 -9.91 -12.01 5.19
C THR A 96 -8.64 -12.37 4.44
N LEU A 97 -8.64 -13.55 3.82
CA LEU A 97 -7.53 -14.06 3.03
C LEU A 97 -7.84 -13.97 1.54
N ALA A 98 -6.90 -13.44 0.76
CA ALA A 98 -6.99 -13.35 -0.69
C ALA A 98 -5.90 -14.20 -1.38
N GLY A 99 -6.22 -14.70 -2.58
CA GLY A 99 -5.24 -15.45 -3.39
C GLY A 99 -4.21 -14.54 -4.05
N GLY A 100 -2.92 -14.80 -3.80
CA GLY A 100 -1.78 -14.23 -4.55
C GLY A 100 -1.30 -12.85 -4.10
N GLY A 101 -2.14 -12.02 -3.48
CA GLY A 101 -1.78 -10.66 -3.08
C GLY A 101 -2.91 -9.92 -2.36
N LEU A 102 -2.60 -8.70 -1.92
CA LEU A 102 -3.61 -7.76 -1.42
C LEU A 102 -4.65 -7.46 -2.50
N GLN A 103 -5.92 -7.36 -2.11
CA GLN A 103 -6.98 -6.87 -2.98
C GLN A 103 -6.90 -5.36 -3.06
N THR A 104 -6.99 -4.77 -4.25
CA THR A 104 -6.77 -3.33 -4.44
C THR A 104 -8.06 -2.60 -4.78
N GLN A 105 -8.09 -1.30 -4.52
CA GLN A 105 -9.20 -0.44 -4.90
C GLN A 105 -9.21 -0.20 -6.42
N TYR A 106 -10.39 -0.25 -7.03
CA TYR A 106 -10.55 -0.11 -8.48
C TYR A 106 -9.95 1.21 -8.99
N THR A 107 -10.28 2.32 -8.34
CA THR A 107 -9.83 3.68 -8.69
C THR A 107 -8.40 4.02 -8.28
N GLU A 108 -7.67 3.08 -7.67
CA GLU A 108 -6.21 3.18 -7.54
C GLU A 108 -5.52 2.90 -8.88
N LEU A 109 -6.09 2.00 -9.70
CA LEU A 109 -5.48 1.52 -10.94
C LEU A 109 -6.25 1.92 -12.20
N ASN A 110 -7.56 2.16 -12.10
CA ASN A 110 -8.44 2.43 -13.24
C ASN A 110 -9.20 3.74 -13.08
N ALA A 111 -9.50 4.42 -14.18
CA ALA A 111 -10.40 5.57 -14.12
C ALA A 111 -11.79 5.15 -13.59
N PRO A 112 -12.50 6.04 -12.88
CA PRO A 112 -13.87 5.76 -12.40
C PRO A 112 -14.78 5.24 -13.52
N ASP A 113 -15.43 4.12 -13.26
CA ASP A 113 -16.39 3.49 -14.17
C ASP A 113 -17.25 2.48 -13.40
N THR A 114 -18.57 2.63 -13.44
CA THR A 114 -19.51 1.78 -12.71
C THR A 114 -19.42 0.31 -13.15
N GLN A 115 -19.29 0.06 -14.46
CA GLN A 115 -19.25 -1.32 -14.95
C GLN A 115 -17.91 -1.99 -14.60
N GLY A 116 -16.80 -1.29 -14.80
CA GLY A 116 -15.46 -1.72 -14.43
C GLY A 116 -15.33 -1.99 -12.93
N ASN A 117 -15.84 -1.09 -12.09
CA ASN A 117 -15.83 -1.26 -10.64
C ASN A 117 -16.68 -2.46 -10.20
N LEU A 118 -17.89 -2.65 -10.75
CA LEU A 118 -18.71 -3.82 -10.47
C LEU A 118 -17.99 -5.13 -10.84
N ALA A 119 -17.36 -5.18 -12.02
CA ALA A 119 -16.58 -6.34 -12.43
C ALA A 119 -15.37 -6.59 -11.50
N TRP A 120 -14.71 -5.52 -11.07
CA TRP A 120 -13.57 -5.56 -10.15
C TRP A 120 -13.95 -6.13 -8.78
N LEU A 121 -15.03 -5.62 -8.17
CA LEU A 121 -15.52 -6.10 -6.87
C LEU A 121 -15.99 -7.56 -6.94
N ASN A 122 -16.66 -7.95 -8.04
CA ASN A 122 -17.03 -9.36 -8.25
C ASN A 122 -15.80 -10.26 -8.38
N ALA A 123 -14.75 -9.83 -9.07
CA ALA A 123 -13.50 -10.59 -9.16
C ALA A 123 -12.81 -10.72 -7.79
N ALA A 124 -12.79 -9.64 -6.99
CA ALA A 124 -12.28 -9.67 -5.63
C ALA A 124 -13.04 -10.66 -4.74
N ARG A 125 -14.38 -10.71 -4.87
CA ARG A 125 -15.25 -11.66 -4.15
C ARG A 125 -14.91 -13.12 -4.42
N LEU A 126 -14.57 -13.45 -5.67
CA LEU A 126 -14.16 -14.80 -6.06
C LEU A 126 -12.77 -15.16 -5.55
N ASN A 127 -11.93 -14.17 -5.25
CA ASN A 127 -10.54 -14.37 -4.85
C ASN A 127 -10.29 -14.24 -3.34
N GLN A 128 -11.33 -14.34 -2.50
CA GLN A 128 -11.17 -14.24 -1.06
C GLN A 128 -12.01 -15.23 -0.25
N ILE A 129 -11.60 -15.45 1.00
CA ILE A 129 -12.31 -16.27 1.98
C ILE A 129 -12.05 -15.72 3.39
N GLN A 130 -13.06 -15.76 4.26
CA GLN A 130 -12.86 -15.41 5.66
C GLN A 130 -12.19 -16.56 6.43
N LEU A 131 -11.29 -16.23 7.35
CA LEU A 131 -10.74 -17.13 8.35
C LEU A 131 -11.33 -16.72 9.70
N ASP A 132 -11.98 -17.65 10.39
CA ASP A 132 -12.62 -17.45 11.69
C ASP A 132 -11.81 -18.15 12.80
N ASP A 133 -12.08 -17.82 14.06
CA ASP A 133 -11.36 -18.37 15.21
C ASP A 133 -12.09 -19.56 15.89
N GLY A 134 -13.24 -19.98 15.36
CA GLY A 134 -14.04 -21.05 15.94
C GLY A 134 -14.90 -20.62 17.12
N SER A 135 -15.00 -19.33 17.39
CA SER A 135 -15.71 -18.76 18.53
C SER A 135 -16.76 -17.75 18.09
N SER A 136 -17.98 -17.90 18.59
CA SER A 136 -19.03 -16.89 18.44
C SER A 136 -18.92 -15.72 19.43
N ARG A 137 -17.87 -15.69 20.27
CA ARG A 137 -17.66 -14.64 21.26
C ARG A 137 -16.86 -13.48 20.66
N GLN A 138 -17.27 -12.27 21.02
CA GLN A 138 -16.46 -11.09 20.76
C GLN A 138 -15.28 -10.99 21.74
N ASN A 139 -14.21 -10.34 21.29
CA ASN A 139 -12.99 -10.01 22.03
C ASN A 139 -12.31 -11.28 22.59
N PRO A 140 -11.87 -12.20 21.72
CA PRO A 140 -11.18 -13.41 22.15
C PRO A 140 -9.90 -13.04 22.92
N GLY A 141 -9.63 -13.79 24.00
CA GLY A 141 -8.48 -13.53 24.87
C GLY A 141 -7.12 -13.83 24.22
N LEU A 142 -7.11 -14.65 23.16
CA LEU A 142 -5.92 -15.04 22.42
C LEU A 142 -6.15 -14.83 20.93
N LEU A 143 -5.34 -13.98 20.30
CA LEU A 143 -5.38 -13.73 18.86
C LEU A 143 -4.17 -14.37 18.17
N PRO A 144 -4.30 -14.82 16.91
CA PRO A 144 -3.18 -15.34 16.14
C PRO A 144 -2.21 -14.22 15.71
N GLY A 145 -0.92 -14.47 15.88
CA GLY A 145 0.18 -13.74 15.27
C GLY A 145 0.86 -14.57 14.18
N ARG A 146 2.11 -14.24 13.84
CA ARG A 146 2.93 -15.05 12.93
C ARG A 146 3.40 -16.36 13.58
N ASN A 147 3.80 -17.31 12.73
CA ASN A 147 4.44 -18.58 13.09
C ASN A 147 3.66 -19.43 14.10
N GLY A 148 2.32 -19.36 14.06
CA GLY A 148 1.45 -20.05 15.00
C GLY A 148 1.60 -19.56 16.46
N GLN A 149 2.28 -18.44 16.67
CA GLN A 149 2.41 -17.81 17.98
C GLN A 149 1.29 -16.78 18.19
N PRO A 150 0.97 -16.43 19.44
CA PRO A 150 -0.02 -15.40 19.72
C PRO A 150 0.36 -14.03 19.15
N LEU A 151 -0.65 -13.18 18.93
CA LEU A 151 -0.48 -11.78 18.57
C LEU A 151 0.16 -11.02 19.73
N TRP A 152 1.24 -10.30 19.47
CA TRP A 152 1.90 -9.41 20.42
C TRP A 152 2.28 -8.13 19.69
N ALA A 153 2.52 -7.05 20.44
CA ALA A 153 3.09 -5.84 19.87
C ALA A 153 4.39 -6.13 19.11
N SER A 154 5.18 -7.13 19.52
CA SER A 154 6.40 -7.59 18.83
C SER A 154 6.18 -8.73 17.82
N ASN A 155 5.01 -9.36 17.79
CA ASN A 155 4.64 -10.46 16.88
C ASN A 155 3.25 -10.21 16.28
N THR A 156 3.21 -9.35 15.27
CA THR A 156 1.97 -8.94 14.59
C THR A 156 1.52 -9.94 13.55
N LEU A 157 0.29 -9.73 13.05
CA LEU A 157 -0.25 -10.37 11.86
C LEU A 157 -0.75 -9.29 10.90
N ARG A 158 0.13 -8.89 9.98
CA ARG A 158 -0.08 -7.74 9.11
C ARG A 158 -0.85 -8.14 7.87
N ALA A 159 -1.56 -7.17 7.28
CA ALA A 159 -1.92 -7.32 5.88
C ALA A 159 -0.64 -7.48 5.03
N GLY A 160 -0.68 -8.40 4.08
CA GLY A 160 0.51 -8.84 3.33
C GLY A 160 1.20 -10.07 3.92
N ASP A 161 0.96 -10.42 5.20
CA ASP A 161 1.38 -11.71 5.74
C ASP A 161 0.63 -12.84 5.04
N SER A 162 1.27 -14.00 4.92
CA SER A 162 0.75 -15.09 4.10
C SER A 162 0.99 -16.48 4.67
N THR A 163 0.14 -17.41 4.25
CA THR A 163 0.21 -18.84 4.52
C THR A 163 -0.01 -19.62 3.21
N ASP A 164 0.56 -20.82 3.09
CA ASP A 164 0.46 -21.61 1.85
C ASP A 164 -0.95 -22.18 1.66
N ALA A 165 -1.61 -22.53 2.77
CA ALA A 165 -2.94 -23.09 2.78
C ALA A 165 -3.62 -22.85 4.12
N VAL A 166 -4.95 -22.96 4.13
CA VAL A 166 -5.76 -23.13 5.34
C VAL A 166 -6.53 -24.44 5.22
N ILE A 167 -6.50 -25.26 6.27
CA ILE A 167 -7.29 -26.50 6.35
C ILE A 167 -8.30 -26.37 7.49
N GLY A 168 -9.57 -26.48 7.16
CA GLY A 168 -10.63 -26.27 8.13
C GLY A 168 -11.98 -26.79 7.66
N TYR A 169 -12.99 -26.55 8.47
CA TYR A 169 -14.38 -26.78 8.08
C TYR A 169 -14.92 -25.51 7.45
N LEU A 170 -15.51 -25.62 6.27
CA LEU A 170 -16.17 -24.51 5.60
C LEU A 170 -17.57 -24.36 6.19
N ASP A 171 -17.94 -23.17 6.64
CA ASP A 171 -19.32 -22.82 6.94
C ASP A 171 -19.66 -21.44 6.38
N GLN A 172 -20.94 -21.07 6.45
CA GLN A 172 -21.42 -19.74 6.13
C GLN A 172 -21.87 -19.03 7.40
N PHE A 173 -21.59 -17.74 7.50
CA PHE A 173 -22.15 -16.88 8.54
C PHE A 173 -22.48 -15.50 7.98
N ASP A 174 -23.78 -15.24 7.88
CA ASP A 174 -24.37 -13.94 7.61
C ASP A 174 -24.86 -13.36 8.94
N ASP A 175 -24.15 -12.37 9.47
CA ASP A 175 -24.46 -11.80 10.78
C ASP A 175 -25.78 -11.00 10.81
N GLY A 176 -26.40 -10.79 9.64
CA GLY A 176 -27.68 -10.12 9.47
C GLY A 176 -27.71 -8.65 9.90
N LYS A 177 -26.54 -8.07 10.23
CA LYS A 177 -26.42 -6.69 10.75
C LYS A 177 -26.11 -5.67 9.66
N GLY A 178 -25.84 -6.12 8.44
CA GLY A 178 -25.68 -5.28 7.26
C GLY A 178 -25.65 -6.13 5.99
N THR A 179 -25.87 -5.50 4.84
CA THR A 179 -25.54 -6.12 3.56
C THR A 179 -24.02 -6.13 3.44
N LEU A 180 -23.42 -7.32 3.34
CA LEU A 180 -22.01 -7.45 2.93
C LEU A 180 -21.70 -6.54 1.75
N ALA A 181 -20.54 -5.91 1.76
CA ALA A 181 -20.08 -5.16 0.59
C ALA A 181 -20.00 -6.09 -0.64
N LEU A 182 -20.12 -5.55 -1.85
CA LEU A 182 -20.22 -6.36 -3.06
C LEU A 182 -19.02 -7.30 -3.27
N HIS A 183 -17.82 -6.92 -2.82
CA HIS A 183 -16.64 -7.76 -2.87
C HIS A 183 -16.59 -8.81 -1.76
N GLU A 184 -17.32 -8.63 -0.66
CA GLU A 184 -17.31 -9.55 0.48
C GLU A 184 -18.08 -10.84 0.21
N ASN A 185 -17.74 -11.89 0.98
CA ASN A 185 -18.52 -13.12 1.04
C ASN A 185 -18.72 -13.54 2.49
N SER A 186 -19.80 -14.27 2.77
CA SER A 186 -20.17 -14.76 4.11
C SER A 186 -19.58 -16.12 4.45
N TYR A 187 -18.80 -16.72 3.55
CA TYR A 187 -18.21 -18.02 3.80
C TYR A 187 -16.92 -17.87 4.59
N ARG A 188 -16.71 -18.76 5.54
CA ARG A 188 -15.55 -18.74 6.42
C ARG A 188 -15.00 -20.13 6.63
N ILE A 189 -13.70 -20.20 6.90
CA ILE A 189 -13.04 -21.44 7.27
C ILE A 189 -12.78 -21.43 8.76
N GLN A 190 -13.23 -22.50 9.42
CA GLN A 190 -12.94 -22.82 10.80
C GLN A 190 -11.67 -23.68 10.85
N PRO A 191 -10.48 -23.12 11.17
CA PRO A 191 -9.22 -23.83 11.03
C PRO A 191 -9.13 -25.03 11.98
N THR A 192 -8.73 -26.19 11.44
CA THR A 192 -8.50 -27.41 12.24
C THR A 192 -7.11 -27.48 12.87
N ALA A 193 -6.22 -26.57 12.46
CA ALA A 193 -4.92 -26.32 13.04
C ALA A 193 -4.57 -24.83 12.85
N PRO A 194 -3.79 -24.20 13.75
CA PRO A 194 -3.37 -22.81 13.57
C PRO A 194 -2.66 -22.60 12.23
N PRO A 195 -3.13 -21.66 11.37
CA PRO A 195 -2.42 -21.33 10.15
C PRO A 195 -1.04 -20.72 10.46
N MET A 196 -0.04 -21.10 9.67
CA MET A 196 1.35 -20.65 9.85
C MET A 196 1.61 -19.41 9.00
N PHE A 197 1.15 -18.25 9.48
CA PHE A 197 1.41 -16.98 8.82
C PHE A 197 2.87 -16.56 8.94
N SER A 198 3.38 -15.97 7.86
CA SER A 198 4.73 -15.43 7.75
C SER A 198 4.72 -14.25 6.78
N GLY A 199 5.64 -13.31 6.96
CA GLY A 199 5.78 -12.16 6.09
C GLY A 199 7.06 -11.41 6.41
N ASP A 200 7.32 -10.35 5.66
CA ASP A 200 8.52 -9.55 5.81
C ASP A 200 8.62 -8.95 7.22
N ALA A 201 9.86 -8.66 7.64
CA ALA A 201 10.09 -7.92 8.86
C ALA A 201 9.35 -6.56 8.80
N ARG A 202 8.88 -6.09 9.96
CA ARG A 202 8.36 -4.71 10.03
C ARG A 202 9.47 -3.73 9.66
N PRO A 203 9.19 -2.75 8.78
CA PRO A 203 10.21 -1.79 8.41
C PRO A 203 10.56 -0.91 9.61
N VAL A 204 11.83 -0.61 9.77
CA VAL A 204 12.37 0.33 10.78
C VAL A 204 12.78 1.64 10.10
N ALA A 205 13.12 2.66 10.88
CA ALA A 205 13.56 3.94 10.33
C ALA A 205 14.80 3.80 9.43
N HIS A 206 15.66 2.81 9.72
CA HIS A 206 16.82 2.46 8.90
C HIS A 206 16.46 1.75 7.57
N ASP A 207 15.20 1.46 7.30
CA ASP A 207 14.78 0.95 5.98
C ASP A 207 14.34 2.08 5.04
N ILE A 208 14.17 3.31 5.56
CA ILE A 208 13.98 4.50 4.72
C ILE A 208 15.21 4.63 3.80
N PRO A 209 15.03 4.75 2.46
CA PRO A 209 16.13 4.81 1.51
C PRO A 209 17.20 5.85 1.88
N ALA A 210 18.48 5.50 1.75
CA ALA A 210 19.60 6.38 2.08
C ALA A 210 19.51 7.74 1.36
N ALA A 211 19.13 7.74 0.08
CA ALA A 211 18.91 8.97 -0.70
C ALA A 211 17.94 9.96 -0.03
N ILE A 212 16.97 9.48 0.74
CA ILE A 212 16.01 10.33 1.48
C ILE A 212 16.58 10.68 2.86
N ARG A 213 17.16 9.72 3.57
CA ARG A 213 17.74 9.96 4.91
C ARG A 213 18.85 11.02 4.89
N ASP A 214 19.66 10.97 3.84
CA ASP A 214 20.84 11.82 3.63
C ASP A 214 20.51 13.09 2.85
N ALA A 215 19.22 13.32 2.50
CA ALA A 215 18.79 14.52 1.81
C ALA A 215 19.00 15.78 2.67
N GLY A 216 19.23 16.91 1.99
CA GLY A 216 19.44 18.21 2.63
C GLY A 216 18.23 18.69 3.44
N ILE A 217 17.02 18.44 2.95
CA ILE A 217 15.77 18.72 3.65
C ILE A 217 14.83 17.52 3.52
N LYS A 218 14.20 17.11 4.62
CA LYS A 218 13.17 16.06 4.64
C LYS A 218 11.80 16.65 4.96
N VAL A 219 10.81 16.36 4.13
CA VAL A 219 9.42 16.81 4.30
C VAL A 219 8.51 15.60 4.47
N ALA A 220 7.72 15.54 5.55
CA ALA A 220 6.80 14.44 5.81
C ALA A 220 5.33 14.84 5.70
N SER A 221 4.49 13.88 5.34
CA SER A 221 3.03 13.95 5.41
C SER A 221 2.52 12.87 6.36
N VAL A 222 1.75 13.27 7.38
CA VAL A 222 1.40 12.37 8.50
C VAL A 222 -0.04 12.59 8.95
N ASN A 223 -0.89 11.59 8.78
CA ASN A 223 -2.14 11.48 9.54
C ASN A 223 -1.81 10.99 10.96
N VAL A 224 -2.36 11.67 11.98
CA VAL A 224 -2.09 11.39 13.40
C VAL A 224 -3.23 10.66 14.14
N LEU A 225 -4.25 10.17 13.42
CA LEU A 225 -5.36 9.38 13.95
C LEU A 225 -6.13 10.09 15.07
N ASN A 226 -6.75 11.21 14.75
CA ASN A 226 -7.50 12.05 15.68
C ASN A 226 -6.73 12.35 16.98
N TYR A 227 -5.58 13.03 16.88
CA TYR A 227 -4.84 13.44 18.08
C TYR A 227 -5.52 14.65 18.75
N PHE A 228 -6.27 14.35 19.81
CA PHE A 228 -7.09 15.30 20.54
C PHE A 228 -6.67 15.34 22.00
N THR A 229 -6.66 16.56 22.53
CA THR A 229 -6.46 16.84 23.96
C THR A 229 -7.79 16.93 24.70
N THR A 230 -8.92 17.03 23.99
CA THR A 230 -10.26 16.85 24.56
C THR A 230 -10.64 15.37 24.46
N LEU A 231 -10.70 14.69 25.61
CA LEU A 231 -10.80 13.23 25.68
C LEU A 231 -12.23 12.74 25.80
N GLY A 232 -12.46 11.51 25.30
CA GLY A 232 -13.74 10.82 25.39
C GLY A 232 -14.90 11.65 24.81
N THR A 233 -16.02 11.68 25.52
CA THR A 233 -17.25 12.34 25.07
C THR A 233 -17.32 13.83 25.44
N ALA A 234 -16.21 14.45 25.87
CA ALA A 234 -16.17 15.86 26.22
C ALA A 234 -16.32 16.74 24.97
N ASN A 235 -16.88 17.94 25.12
CA ASN A 235 -17.02 18.92 24.03
C ASN A 235 -15.98 20.04 24.15
N PHE A 236 -15.66 20.67 23.03
CA PHE A 236 -14.84 21.88 22.96
C PHE A 236 -15.40 22.84 21.90
N ASN A 237 -14.94 24.08 21.90
CA ASN A 237 -15.23 25.02 20.81
C ASN A 237 -14.00 25.17 19.93
N THR A 238 -14.16 25.21 18.62
CA THR A 238 -13.07 25.63 17.72
C THR A 238 -12.71 27.10 17.98
N PRO A 239 -11.56 27.60 17.51
CA PRO A 239 -11.22 29.03 17.57
C PRO A 239 -12.24 29.97 16.92
N LEU A 240 -13.09 29.45 16.02
CA LEU A 240 -14.18 30.21 15.38
C LEU A 240 -15.51 30.11 16.15
N GLY A 241 -15.52 29.42 17.30
CA GLY A 241 -16.69 29.30 18.19
C GLY A 241 -17.63 28.15 17.86
N ASN A 242 -17.26 27.23 16.95
CA ASN A 242 -18.09 26.08 16.62
C ASN A 242 -17.99 25.03 17.72
N ALA A 243 -19.13 24.61 18.29
CA ALA A 243 -19.18 23.54 19.28
C ALA A 243 -18.98 22.16 18.62
N MET A 244 -17.97 21.43 19.08
CA MET A 244 -17.56 20.13 18.55
C MET A 244 -17.38 19.11 19.68
N GLY A 245 -17.60 17.82 19.36
CA GLY A 245 -17.25 16.71 20.24
C GLY A 245 -15.78 16.33 20.15
N GLY A 246 -15.22 15.87 21.27
CA GLY A 246 -13.92 15.20 21.34
C GLY A 246 -13.88 13.96 20.43
N ARG A 247 -12.68 13.64 19.98
CA ARG A 247 -12.36 12.46 19.16
C ARG A 247 -11.06 11.86 19.71
N GLY A 248 -10.62 10.72 19.18
CA GLY A 248 -9.36 10.10 19.60
C GLY A 248 -9.48 9.41 20.96
N ALA A 249 -8.43 9.51 21.78
CA ALA A 249 -8.33 8.83 23.06
C ALA A 249 -9.52 9.07 24.01
N SER A 250 -10.06 7.99 24.57
CA SER A 250 -11.21 8.05 25.48
C SER A 250 -10.81 8.52 26.88
N ASN A 251 -9.53 8.35 27.25
CA ASN A 251 -9.01 8.70 28.56
C ASN A 251 -7.52 9.07 28.54
N ALA A 252 -6.99 9.54 29.67
CA ALA A 252 -5.63 10.05 29.78
C ALA A 252 -4.55 8.99 29.55
N ALA A 253 -4.82 7.72 29.87
CA ALA A 253 -3.87 6.63 29.65
C ALA A 253 -3.73 6.33 28.15
N GLU A 254 -4.84 6.29 27.41
CA GLU A 254 -4.85 6.15 25.96
C GLU A 254 -4.22 7.35 25.25
N PHE A 255 -4.49 8.57 25.73
CA PHE A 255 -3.87 9.78 25.20
C PHE A 255 -2.34 9.68 25.28
N LYS A 256 -1.83 9.25 26.44
CA LYS A 256 -0.38 9.03 26.61
C LYS A 256 0.15 7.92 25.70
N ARG A 257 -0.59 6.81 25.54
CA ARG A 257 -0.22 5.72 24.63
C ARG A 257 -0.14 6.19 23.18
N GLN A 258 -1.12 6.99 22.74
CA GLN A 258 -1.17 7.60 21.42
C GLN A 258 0.01 8.56 21.23
N GLU A 259 0.24 9.47 22.18
CA GLU A 259 1.32 10.45 22.13
C GLU A 259 2.69 9.76 22.04
N ASP A 260 2.95 8.73 22.84
CA ASP A 260 4.21 7.98 22.81
C ASP A 260 4.46 7.34 21.42
N LYS A 261 3.44 6.72 20.82
CA LYS A 261 3.54 6.14 19.47
C LYS A 261 3.75 7.21 18.40
N LEU A 262 3.02 8.32 18.48
CA LEU A 262 3.18 9.45 17.55
C LEU A 262 4.57 10.07 17.66
N VAL A 263 5.08 10.30 18.87
CA VAL A 263 6.45 10.81 19.08
C VAL A 263 7.48 9.84 18.49
N ALA A 264 7.35 8.53 18.71
CA ALA A 264 8.24 7.53 18.11
C ALA A 264 8.19 7.57 16.56
N LYS A 265 7.00 7.66 15.97
CA LYS A 265 6.80 7.80 14.52
C LYS A 265 7.46 9.06 13.96
N LEU A 266 7.19 10.21 14.56
CA LEU A 266 7.66 11.51 14.05
C LEU A 266 9.18 11.67 14.20
N LEU A 267 9.76 11.18 15.30
CA LEU A 267 11.22 11.16 15.46
C LEU A 267 11.88 10.15 14.51
N GLY A 268 11.24 9.00 14.26
CA GLY A 268 11.74 7.99 13.32
C GLY A 268 11.77 8.45 11.85
N LEU A 269 10.82 9.31 11.45
CA LEU A 269 10.84 9.96 10.13
C LEU A 269 12.00 10.94 9.97
N ASP A 270 12.50 11.52 11.07
CA ASP A 270 13.56 12.52 11.10
C ASP A 270 13.33 13.70 10.13
N ALA A 271 12.06 14.06 9.90
CA ALA A 271 11.70 15.12 8.97
C ALA A 271 12.04 16.51 9.53
N ASP A 272 12.46 17.40 8.65
CA ASP A 272 12.77 18.79 8.99
C ASP A 272 11.50 19.66 8.98
N VAL A 273 10.50 19.28 8.20
CA VAL A 273 9.12 19.78 8.27
C VAL A 273 8.12 18.64 8.11
N MET A 274 7.03 18.69 8.88
CA MET A 274 5.98 17.67 8.92
C MET A 274 4.63 18.35 8.77
N GLY A 275 3.92 18.03 7.69
CA GLY A 275 2.50 18.35 7.54
C GLY A 275 1.64 17.30 8.19
N LEU A 276 0.76 17.73 9.09
CA LEU A 276 -0.07 16.87 9.92
C LEU A 276 -1.55 16.99 9.54
N MET A 277 -2.24 15.87 9.48
CA MET A 277 -3.70 15.78 9.38
C MET A 277 -4.25 15.14 10.65
N GLU A 278 -5.50 15.44 10.99
CA GLU A 278 -6.18 14.91 12.19
C GLU A 278 -5.70 15.49 13.52
N ILE A 279 -5.22 16.73 13.50
CA ILE A 279 -4.98 17.51 14.72
C ILE A 279 -6.30 18.15 15.16
N GLN A 280 -6.59 18.09 16.47
CA GLN A 280 -7.74 18.82 17.02
C GLN A 280 -7.62 20.33 16.73
N ASN A 281 -8.69 20.92 16.19
CA ASN A 281 -8.80 22.35 15.93
C ASN A 281 -9.18 23.12 17.20
N ASN A 282 -8.34 23.07 18.23
CA ASN A 282 -8.55 23.76 19.50
C ASN A 282 -7.56 24.89 19.75
N GLY A 283 -7.02 25.50 18.69
CA GLY A 283 -6.03 26.59 18.79
C GLY A 283 -4.59 26.10 18.74
N PHE A 284 -3.65 27.02 18.97
CA PHE A 284 -2.21 26.78 18.79
C PHE A 284 -1.44 26.89 20.10
N ALA A 285 -1.35 28.07 20.73
CA ALA A 285 -0.70 28.21 22.04
C ALA A 285 -1.72 28.09 23.18
N THR A 286 -2.73 28.97 23.20
CA THR A 286 -3.83 28.91 24.16
C THR A 286 -4.94 28.03 23.59
N PRO A 287 -5.30 26.91 24.25
CA PRO A 287 -6.38 26.07 23.76
C PRO A 287 -7.74 26.73 23.93
N THR A 288 -8.68 26.38 23.06
CA THR A 288 -10.10 26.64 23.24
C THR A 288 -10.81 25.45 23.86
N GLY A 289 -11.61 25.71 24.91
CA GLY A 289 -12.35 24.66 25.63
C GLY A 289 -11.50 23.85 26.61
N THR A 290 -12.06 22.74 27.09
CA THR A 290 -11.42 21.86 28.08
C THR A 290 -10.43 20.92 27.39
N THR A 291 -9.20 20.87 27.91
CA THR A 291 -8.15 19.95 27.46
C THR A 291 -7.56 19.17 28.64
N SER A 292 -7.04 17.98 28.38
CA SER A 292 -6.51 17.05 29.39
C SER A 292 -5.24 17.53 30.07
N ASN A 293 -4.47 18.39 29.39
CA ASN A 293 -3.14 18.84 29.81
C ASN A 293 -2.96 20.37 29.77
N GLY A 294 -4.05 21.13 29.57
CA GLY A 294 -4.04 22.59 29.52
C GLY A 294 -3.43 23.20 28.25
N LYS A 295 -3.15 22.39 27.22
CA LYS A 295 -2.53 22.82 25.95
C LYS A 295 -3.41 22.47 24.77
N SER A 296 -3.15 23.11 23.62
CA SER A 296 -3.74 22.68 22.35
C SER A 296 -3.15 21.34 21.92
N ALA A 297 -3.78 20.66 20.96
CA ALA A 297 -3.23 19.41 20.44
C ALA A 297 -1.85 19.61 19.78
N ILE A 298 -1.69 20.62 18.93
CA ILE A 298 -0.39 20.85 18.26
C ILE A 298 0.72 21.24 19.24
N GLN A 299 0.42 22.03 20.28
CA GLN A 299 1.39 22.37 21.32
C GLN A 299 1.75 21.15 22.16
N SER A 300 0.77 20.32 22.52
CA SER A 300 1.00 19.08 23.29
C SER A 300 1.98 18.15 22.58
N LEU A 301 1.74 17.91 21.28
CA LEU A 301 2.61 17.08 20.46
C LEU A 301 4.01 17.68 20.31
N THR A 302 4.11 18.99 20.11
CA THR A 302 5.40 19.70 20.00
C THR A 302 6.21 19.60 21.29
N ASP A 303 5.57 19.77 22.44
CA ASP A 303 6.22 19.67 23.74
C ASP A 303 6.69 18.23 24.00
N ALA A 304 5.89 17.24 23.62
CA ALA A 304 6.26 15.83 23.74
C ALA A 304 7.48 15.49 22.87
N LEU A 305 7.55 16.01 21.64
CA LEU A 305 8.70 15.86 20.75
C LEU A 305 9.96 16.50 21.34
N ASN A 306 9.86 17.74 21.83
CA ASN A 306 10.99 18.45 22.42
C ASN A 306 11.46 17.82 23.73
N ALA A 307 10.53 17.34 24.56
CA ALA A 307 10.86 16.58 25.78
C ALA A 307 11.64 15.30 25.43
N ARG A 308 11.23 14.58 24.37
CA ARG A 308 11.93 13.36 23.93
C ARG A 308 13.27 13.64 23.26
N ALA A 309 13.38 14.75 22.52
CA ALA A 309 14.61 15.23 21.91
C ALA A 309 15.61 15.80 22.94
N GLY A 310 15.14 16.19 24.14
CA GLY A 310 15.95 16.78 25.19
C GLY A 310 16.34 18.24 24.95
N ALA A 311 15.75 18.89 23.95
CA ALA A 311 16.02 20.27 23.57
C ALA A 311 14.83 20.88 22.80
N ASP A 312 14.81 22.21 22.68
CA ASP A 312 13.78 22.94 21.93
C ASP A 312 14.05 22.91 20.41
N VAL A 313 13.92 21.72 19.83
CA VAL A 313 14.24 21.42 18.43
C VAL A 313 13.09 21.79 17.49
N TYR A 314 11.87 21.42 17.87
CA TYR A 314 10.67 21.49 17.05
C TYR A 314 9.80 22.70 17.43
N ALA A 315 9.33 23.39 16.41
CA ALA A 315 8.29 24.41 16.48
C ALA A 315 7.10 24.01 15.60
N PHE A 316 5.95 24.66 15.79
CA PHE A 316 4.85 24.62 14.85
C PHE A 316 4.63 25.98 14.18
N VAL A 317 4.04 25.95 13.00
CA VAL A 317 3.48 27.14 12.35
C VAL A 317 2.17 27.49 13.06
N SER A 318 2.11 28.70 13.62
CA SER A 318 0.94 29.20 14.33
C SER A 318 0.26 30.33 13.57
N GLY A 319 -1.00 30.58 13.93
CA GLY A 319 -1.67 31.82 13.54
C GLY A 319 -1.00 33.08 14.13
N PRO A 320 -1.40 34.27 13.65
CA PRO A 320 -2.53 34.42 12.75
C PRO A 320 -2.17 34.16 11.28
N PHE A 321 -3.11 33.61 10.53
CA PHE A 321 -2.94 33.21 9.13
C PHE A 321 -3.36 34.33 8.19
N LYS A 322 -2.63 34.47 7.08
CA LYS A 322 -3.05 35.30 5.94
C LYS A 322 -4.15 34.60 5.17
N SER A 323 -5.28 35.27 5.02
CA SER A 323 -6.46 34.83 4.27
C SER A 323 -6.75 35.92 3.23
N GLY A 324 -6.20 35.74 2.03
CA GLY A 324 -6.17 36.79 1.00
C GLY A 324 -5.46 38.06 1.49
N SER A 325 -6.19 39.16 1.56
CA SER A 325 -5.69 40.46 2.09
C SER A 325 -5.92 40.66 3.59
N THR A 326 -6.57 39.70 4.26
CA THR A 326 -6.93 39.79 5.68
C THR A 326 -6.18 38.77 6.52
N THR A 327 -6.29 38.89 7.84
CA THR A 327 -5.62 38.02 8.81
C THR A 327 -6.68 37.33 9.67
N VAL A 328 -6.58 36.00 9.84
CA VAL A 328 -7.52 35.19 10.62
C VAL A 328 -6.78 34.41 11.71
N ALA A 329 -7.42 34.22 12.86
CA ALA A 329 -6.77 33.57 14.00
C ALA A 329 -6.63 32.05 13.87
N ALA A 330 -7.33 31.42 12.91
CA ALA A 330 -7.39 29.95 12.78
C ALA A 330 -7.64 29.48 11.34
N ALA A 331 -7.30 28.22 11.10
CA ALA A 331 -7.42 27.54 9.81
C ALA A 331 -8.63 26.58 9.78
N GLY A 332 -9.84 27.14 9.71
CA GLY A 332 -11.09 26.39 9.52
C GLY A 332 -11.99 26.25 10.73
N ASN A 333 -13.14 25.61 10.52
CA ASN A 333 -14.26 25.50 11.46
C ASN A 333 -14.62 24.05 11.87
N ASP A 334 -13.99 23.03 11.28
CA ASP A 334 -14.17 21.62 11.64
C ASP A 334 -13.49 21.27 12.98
N ALA A 335 -13.84 20.13 13.57
CA ALA A 335 -13.19 19.61 14.78
C ALA A 335 -11.72 19.27 14.54
N ILE A 336 -11.38 18.95 13.30
CA ILE A 336 -10.05 18.61 12.83
C ILE A 336 -9.49 19.75 11.98
N THR A 337 -8.21 20.05 12.13
CA THR A 337 -7.45 20.95 11.27
C THR A 337 -6.12 20.32 10.84
N GLY A 338 -5.48 20.92 9.85
CA GLY A 338 -4.10 20.60 9.51
C GLY A 338 -3.12 21.25 10.50
N GLY A 339 -1.89 20.75 10.54
CA GLY A 339 -0.80 21.36 11.30
C GLY A 339 0.52 21.30 10.54
N ILE A 340 1.46 22.17 10.87
CA ILE A 340 2.83 22.10 10.33
C ILE A 340 3.81 22.18 11.51
N LEU A 341 4.64 21.15 11.67
CA LEU A 341 5.80 21.15 12.57
C LEU A 341 7.08 21.31 11.77
N TYR A 342 8.11 21.94 12.34
CA TYR A 342 9.40 22.09 11.70
C TYR A 342 10.54 22.15 12.71
N LYS A 343 11.76 21.79 12.28
CA LYS A 343 12.98 21.92 13.08
C LYS A 343 13.56 23.33 12.93
N ARG A 344 13.69 24.06 14.04
CA ARG A 344 14.14 25.47 14.05
C ARG A 344 15.55 25.66 13.51
N ASN A 345 16.44 24.69 13.73
CA ASN A 345 17.83 24.77 13.25
C ASN A 345 17.97 24.44 11.76
N ARG A 346 16.93 23.87 11.12
CA ARG A 346 16.95 23.51 9.69
C ARG A 346 16.18 24.49 8.82
N LEU A 347 15.10 25.05 9.34
CA LEU A 347 14.18 25.87 8.56
C LEU A 347 13.81 27.16 9.28
N THR A 348 13.71 28.23 8.50
CA THR A 348 13.13 29.51 8.93
C THR A 348 11.85 29.77 8.15
N PRO A 349 10.68 29.97 8.79
CA PRO A 349 9.46 30.39 8.09
C PRO A 349 9.66 31.74 7.38
N VAL A 350 9.23 31.83 6.12
CA VAL A 350 9.25 33.07 5.32
C VAL A 350 7.83 33.51 5.05
N GLY A 351 7.52 34.76 5.40
CA GLY A 351 6.17 35.32 5.29
C GLY A 351 5.17 34.69 6.27
N PRO A 352 3.93 35.21 6.30
CA PRO A 352 2.86 34.63 7.10
C PRO A 352 2.42 33.27 6.54
N ALA A 353 2.07 32.35 7.43
CA ALA A 353 1.31 31.17 7.07
C ALA A 353 -0.02 31.58 6.42
N ALA A 354 -0.49 30.81 5.44
CA ALA A 354 -1.64 31.19 4.64
C ALA A 354 -2.72 30.12 4.58
N VAL A 355 -3.96 30.55 4.40
CA VAL A 355 -5.15 29.74 4.14
C VAL A 355 -5.97 30.37 3.01
N PRO A 356 -6.84 29.60 2.31
CA PRO A 356 -7.78 30.16 1.34
C PRO A 356 -8.59 31.33 1.93
N ASP A 357 -8.89 32.33 1.10
CA ASP A 357 -9.53 33.56 1.56
C ASP A 357 -10.97 33.31 2.04
N ARG A 358 -11.19 33.39 3.35
CA ARG A 358 -12.51 33.22 3.96
C ARG A 358 -13.49 34.31 3.52
N ALA A 359 -13.02 35.52 3.23
CA ALA A 359 -13.87 36.60 2.77
C ALA A 359 -14.40 36.34 1.35
N ASN A 360 -13.73 35.48 0.58
CA ASN A 360 -14.12 35.11 -0.77
C ASN A 360 -14.78 33.72 -0.81
N LEU A 361 -15.89 33.59 -0.08
CA LEU A 361 -16.65 32.34 -0.02
C LEU A 361 -17.08 31.85 -1.41
N ALA A 362 -17.45 32.73 -2.34
CA ALA A 362 -17.84 32.32 -3.68
C ALA A 362 -16.72 31.56 -4.43
N GLN A 363 -15.45 31.89 -4.14
CA GLN A 363 -14.30 31.22 -4.74
C GLN A 363 -13.77 30.05 -3.91
N TYR A 364 -13.91 30.10 -2.58
CA TYR A 364 -13.28 29.15 -1.64
C TYR A 364 -14.28 28.42 -0.72
N ASP A 365 -15.54 28.29 -1.16
CA ASP A 365 -16.59 27.59 -0.41
C ASP A 365 -16.35 26.08 -0.28
N ALA A 366 -15.40 25.46 -0.99
CA ALA A 366 -15.02 24.07 -0.72
C ALA A 366 -14.38 23.91 0.67
N PHE A 367 -13.83 24.99 1.24
CA PHE A 367 -13.13 24.98 2.52
C PHE A 367 -13.83 25.77 3.63
N TRP A 368 -14.66 26.76 3.25
CA TRP A 368 -15.30 27.68 4.20
C TRP A 368 -16.83 27.63 4.22
N GLY A 369 -17.46 26.91 3.29
CA GLY A 369 -18.91 26.74 3.31
C GLY A 369 -19.38 25.85 4.48
N PRO A 370 -20.70 25.71 4.68
CA PRO A 370 -21.27 24.85 5.71
C PRO A 370 -20.75 23.40 5.61
N PRO A 371 -20.48 22.70 6.73
CA PRO A 371 -20.01 21.30 6.70
C PRO A 371 -20.94 20.36 5.92
N ALA A 372 -22.24 20.66 5.87
CA ALA A 372 -23.23 19.94 5.07
C ALA A 372 -23.06 20.11 3.55
N GLN A 373 -22.26 21.07 3.08
CA GLN A 373 -22.10 21.39 1.65
C GLN A 373 -20.72 21.04 1.09
N ASN A 374 -19.66 20.99 1.92
CA ASN A 374 -18.31 20.69 1.43
C ASN A 374 -17.51 19.74 2.34
N GLY A 375 -17.55 19.94 3.66
CA GLY A 375 -16.87 19.12 4.66
C GLY A 375 -15.35 18.96 4.50
N ASN A 376 -14.67 19.72 3.62
CA ASN A 376 -13.21 19.66 3.51
C ASN A 376 -12.56 20.50 4.61
N ARG A 377 -11.35 20.12 5.02
CA ARG A 377 -10.58 20.92 5.98
C ARG A 377 -9.82 22.00 5.20
N VAL A 378 -9.71 23.16 5.82
CA VAL A 378 -9.00 24.30 5.23
C VAL A 378 -7.50 23.95 5.11
N PRO A 379 -6.90 24.01 3.91
CA PRO A 379 -5.48 23.74 3.74
C PRO A 379 -4.62 24.87 4.34
N ILE A 380 -3.44 24.50 4.83
CA ILE A 380 -2.47 25.43 5.45
C ILE A 380 -1.20 25.44 4.62
N ALA A 381 -0.74 26.62 4.21
CA ALA A 381 0.51 26.80 3.49
C ALA A 381 1.54 27.57 4.32
N GLN A 382 2.80 27.16 4.27
CA GLN A 382 3.94 27.92 4.79
C GLN A 382 5.12 27.78 3.83
N THR A 383 5.74 28.91 3.49
CA THR A 383 7.04 28.94 2.82
C THR A 383 8.14 28.87 3.87
N PHE A 384 9.15 28.04 3.62
CA PHE A 384 10.33 27.93 4.47
C PHE A 384 11.57 28.27 3.66
N GLN A 385 12.55 28.85 4.33
CA GLN A 385 13.92 28.94 3.84
C GLN A 385 14.77 27.87 4.53
N ALA A 386 15.55 27.13 3.74
CA ALA A 386 16.56 26.21 4.24
C ALA A 386 17.68 26.99 4.93
N ASN A 387 17.93 26.67 6.20
CA ASN A 387 19.07 27.22 6.92
C ASN A 387 20.35 26.55 6.42
N ARG A 388 21.42 27.32 6.32
CA ARG A 388 22.74 26.77 5.99
C ARG A 388 23.22 25.86 7.12
N VAL A 389 23.50 24.60 6.80
CA VAL A 389 24.07 23.61 7.71
C VAL A 389 25.31 23.01 7.07
N ASP A 390 26.44 23.05 7.77
CA ASP A 390 27.69 22.49 7.27
C ASP A 390 27.57 20.99 6.99
N GLY A 391 28.01 20.56 5.81
CA GLY A 391 27.89 19.17 5.35
C GLY A 391 26.52 18.77 4.80
N SER A 392 25.54 19.67 4.77
CA SER A 392 24.27 19.44 4.08
C SER A 392 24.46 19.47 2.55
N PRO A 393 23.77 18.59 1.79
CA PRO A 393 23.68 18.72 0.33
C PRO A 393 22.98 20.01 -0.14
N ASP A 394 22.16 20.61 0.71
CA ASP A 394 21.47 21.88 0.48
C ASP A 394 22.44 23.07 0.63
N ARG A 395 22.38 24.05 -0.29
CA ARG A 395 23.27 25.22 -0.28
C ARG A 395 22.95 26.26 0.81
N GLY A 396 21.76 26.17 1.42
CA GLY A 396 21.18 27.15 2.33
C GLY A 396 20.68 28.39 1.59
N GLY A 397 19.64 29.02 2.13
CA GLY A 397 19.04 30.23 1.56
C GLY A 397 17.96 29.96 0.51
N GLU A 398 17.88 28.74 -0.02
CA GLU A 398 16.83 28.29 -0.92
C GLU A 398 15.50 28.16 -0.17
N LYS A 399 14.39 28.31 -0.89
CA LYS A 399 13.05 28.25 -0.31
C LYS A 399 12.25 27.12 -0.93
N PHE A 400 11.15 26.79 -0.26
CA PHE A 400 10.10 25.91 -0.78
C PHE A 400 8.83 26.13 0.03
N THR A 401 7.69 25.79 -0.56
CA THR A 401 6.38 25.92 0.08
C THR A 401 5.77 24.56 0.36
N VAL A 402 5.33 24.33 1.59
CA VAL A 402 4.56 23.15 2.00
C VAL A 402 3.10 23.54 2.15
N VAL A 403 2.20 22.75 1.56
CA VAL A 403 0.75 22.93 1.65
C VAL A 403 0.13 21.64 2.18
N VAL A 404 -0.43 21.71 3.38
CA VAL A 404 -1.08 20.58 4.05
C VAL A 404 -2.56 20.54 3.69
N ASN A 405 -3.01 19.41 3.19
CA ASN A 405 -4.38 19.20 2.72
C ASN A 405 -5.05 18.05 3.47
N HIS A 406 -6.35 18.19 3.73
CA HIS A 406 -7.18 17.09 4.24
C HIS A 406 -8.58 17.21 3.64
N PHE A 407 -8.78 16.52 2.53
CA PHE A 407 -10.04 16.57 1.78
C PHE A 407 -11.13 15.71 2.45
N LYS A 408 -12.36 15.87 1.98
CA LYS A 408 -13.54 15.20 2.54
C LYS A 408 -13.47 13.67 2.40
N SER A 409 -13.63 12.98 3.52
CA SER A 409 -13.67 11.52 3.65
C SER A 409 -14.71 10.84 2.78
N LYS A 410 -14.43 9.61 2.34
CA LYS A 410 -15.35 8.74 1.59
C LYS A 410 -16.48 8.09 2.40
N GLY A 411 -16.50 8.24 3.73
CA GLY A 411 -17.45 7.54 4.61
C GLY A 411 -18.87 8.11 4.66
N SER A 412 -19.10 9.34 4.17
CA SER A 412 -20.43 9.97 4.17
C SER A 412 -20.49 11.16 3.22
N ALA A 413 -21.67 11.40 2.63
CA ALA A 413 -21.94 12.57 1.79
C ALA A 413 -23.40 13.03 1.90
N THR A 414 -23.62 14.29 1.53
CA THR A 414 -24.91 14.79 1.06
C THR A 414 -24.99 14.69 -0.47
N VAL A 415 -26.17 14.94 -1.04
CA VAL A 415 -26.36 14.99 -2.50
C VAL A 415 -25.42 16.00 -3.14
N GLU A 416 -25.25 17.18 -2.53
CA GLU A 416 -24.39 18.26 -3.03
C GLU A 416 -22.90 17.89 -2.97
N GLN A 417 -22.51 17.07 -2.01
CA GLN A 417 -21.13 16.57 -1.88
C GLN A 417 -20.82 15.47 -2.90
N GLY A 418 -21.85 14.89 -3.51
CA GLY A 418 -21.76 13.74 -4.43
C GLY A 418 -21.97 12.44 -3.66
N MET A 419 -23.12 11.79 -3.87
CA MET A 419 -23.37 10.42 -3.39
C MET A 419 -22.53 9.43 -4.19
N ASP A 420 -22.25 8.27 -3.61
CA ASP A 420 -21.60 7.16 -4.32
C ASP A 420 -22.36 6.81 -5.60
N GLN A 421 -21.60 6.63 -6.69
CA GLN A 421 -22.11 6.28 -8.02
C GLN A 421 -21.74 4.84 -8.40
N ASP A 422 -21.19 4.09 -7.45
CA ASP A 422 -20.68 2.73 -7.63
C ASP A 422 -19.58 2.63 -8.71
N ASP A 423 -18.92 3.76 -9.03
CA ASP A 423 -17.83 3.88 -10.00
C ASP A 423 -16.43 3.72 -9.38
N GLY A 424 -16.40 3.45 -8.07
CA GLY A 424 -15.20 3.27 -7.25
C GLY A 424 -14.67 4.56 -6.61
N GLN A 425 -15.27 5.73 -6.84
CA GLN A 425 -14.86 6.98 -6.17
C GLN A 425 -15.40 7.08 -4.75
N GLY A 426 -16.49 6.40 -4.44
CA GLY A 426 -17.16 6.48 -3.14
C GLY A 426 -17.82 7.84 -2.89
N ASN A 427 -18.45 7.97 -1.73
CA ASN A 427 -19.13 9.22 -1.34
C ASN A 427 -18.18 10.44 -1.33
N ALA A 428 -18.78 11.62 -1.49
CA ALA A 428 -18.19 12.95 -1.42
C ALA A 428 -17.21 13.31 -2.56
N TYR A 429 -17.28 12.62 -3.70
CA TYR A 429 -16.35 12.84 -4.82
C TYR A 429 -16.43 14.27 -5.39
N LEU A 430 -17.63 14.86 -5.52
CA LEU A 430 -17.79 16.24 -6.00
C LEU A 430 -17.16 17.26 -5.04
N ALA A 431 -17.25 17.01 -3.72
CA ALA A 431 -16.60 17.87 -2.73
C ALA A 431 -15.07 17.85 -2.86
N ARG A 432 -14.48 16.69 -3.18
CA ARG A 432 -13.03 16.54 -3.42
C ARG A 432 -12.58 17.18 -4.72
N GLU A 433 -13.33 16.99 -5.81
CA GLU A 433 -13.05 17.66 -7.09
C GLU A 433 -13.09 19.18 -6.96
N LYS A 434 -14.09 19.69 -6.25
CA LYS A 434 -14.22 21.13 -5.98
C LYS A 434 -13.05 21.64 -5.14
N ALA A 435 -12.63 20.89 -4.11
CA ALA A 435 -11.46 21.23 -3.30
C ALA A 435 -10.18 21.26 -4.14
N ALA A 436 -9.96 20.29 -5.03
CA ALA A 436 -8.79 20.28 -5.94
C ALA A 436 -8.76 21.52 -6.84
N ALA A 437 -9.90 21.86 -7.48
CA ALA A 437 -10.00 23.04 -8.34
C ALA A 437 -9.72 24.35 -7.57
N GLN A 438 -10.29 24.51 -6.37
CA GLN A 438 -10.11 25.71 -5.56
C GLN A 438 -8.71 25.79 -4.92
N LEU A 439 -8.10 24.64 -4.57
CA LEU A 439 -6.71 24.57 -4.14
C LEU A 439 -5.77 25.09 -5.24
N LEU A 440 -5.94 24.64 -6.48
CA LEU A 440 -5.15 25.13 -7.62
C LEU A 440 -5.36 26.63 -7.86
N ALA A 441 -6.60 27.11 -7.77
CA ALA A 441 -6.89 28.54 -7.89
C ALA A 441 -6.20 29.35 -6.78
N TRP A 442 -6.19 28.85 -5.56
CA TRP A 442 -5.52 29.48 -4.41
C TRP A 442 -4.00 29.49 -4.58
N MET A 443 -3.38 28.39 -5.02
CA MET A 443 -1.93 28.30 -5.20
C MET A 443 -1.39 29.28 -6.23
N ARG A 444 -2.14 29.60 -7.29
CA ARG A 444 -1.76 30.61 -8.29
C ARG A 444 -1.63 32.04 -7.72
N THR A 445 -2.15 32.29 -6.52
CA THR A 445 -2.06 33.60 -5.86
C THR A 445 -0.77 33.80 -5.07
N HIS A 446 0.09 32.77 -4.99
CA HIS A 446 1.29 32.76 -4.14
C HIS A 446 0.96 33.19 -2.69
N PRO A 447 0.13 32.40 -1.98
CA PRO A 447 -0.65 32.90 -0.86
C PRO A 447 0.18 33.29 0.38
N THR A 448 1.39 32.71 0.53
CA THR A 448 2.33 33.05 1.61
C THR A 448 2.98 34.42 1.42
N GLY A 449 2.84 35.04 0.23
CA GLY A 449 3.25 36.41 -0.02
C GLY A 449 4.76 36.64 -0.01
N ASP A 450 5.54 35.62 -0.39
CA ASP A 450 6.96 35.81 -0.67
C ASP A 450 7.12 36.81 -1.83
N ALA A 451 8.04 37.77 -1.68
CA ALA A 451 8.29 38.80 -2.67
C ALA A 451 8.92 38.23 -3.95
N ASP A 452 9.56 37.05 -3.83
CA ASP A 452 10.07 36.24 -4.92
C ASP A 452 9.43 34.84 -4.80
N PRO A 453 8.32 34.57 -5.49
CA PRO A 453 7.56 33.33 -5.30
C PRO A 453 8.37 32.13 -5.77
N ASP A 454 8.81 31.34 -4.81
CA ASP A 454 9.55 30.12 -5.07
C ASP A 454 8.68 29.10 -5.84
N PRO A 455 9.16 28.56 -6.97
CA PRO A 455 8.39 27.61 -7.76
C PRO A 455 8.32 26.21 -7.13
N ASP A 456 9.10 25.94 -6.08
CA ASP A 456 9.15 24.66 -5.38
C ASP A 456 8.00 24.55 -4.38
N VAL A 457 6.93 23.89 -4.81
CA VAL A 457 5.72 23.70 -4.01
C VAL A 457 5.45 22.22 -3.83
N LEU A 458 5.21 21.81 -2.58
CA LEU A 458 4.73 20.50 -2.21
C LEU A 458 3.28 20.60 -1.71
N LEU A 459 2.35 19.97 -2.43
CA LEU A 459 1.03 19.68 -1.88
C LEU A 459 1.10 18.29 -1.26
N LEU A 460 0.79 18.19 0.03
CA LEU A 460 0.83 16.92 0.73
C LEU A 460 -0.36 16.77 1.66
N GLY A 461 -0.69 15.54 1.99
CA GLY A 461 -1.72 15.21 2.95
C GLY A 461 -2.66 14.11 2.49
N ASP A 462 -3.78 13.99 3.20
CA ASP A 462 -4.85 13.05 2.90
C ASP A 462 -5.84 13.71 1.94
N PHE A 463 -5.76 13.34 0.66
CA PHE A 463 -6.68 13.84 -0.37
C PHE A 463 -7.98 13.03 -0.43
N ASN A 464 -8.11 11.96 0.37
CA ASN A 464 -9.26 11.08 0.38
C ASN A 464 -9.71 10.64 -1.02
N ALA A 465 -8.76 10.48 -1.95
CA ALA A 465 -8.98 10.12 -3.34
C ALA A 465 -7.86 9.20 -3.83
N TYR A 466 -8.22 8.10 -4.49
CA TYR A 466 -7.29 7.15 -5.09
C TYR A 466 -6.68 7.68 -6.39
N SER A 467 -5.56 7.09 -6.82
CA SER A 467 -4.67 7.64 -7.84
C SER A 467 -5.29 7.97 -9.21
N GLN A 468 -6.38 7.31 -9.60
CA GLN A 468 -7.06 7.56 -10.88
C GLN A 468 -8.30 8.44 -10.76
N GLU A 469 -8.68 8.86 -9.56
CA GLU A 469 -9.84 9.73 -9.36
C GLU A 469 -9.59 11.12 -9.93
N LYS A 470 -10.69 11.77 -10.33
CA LYS A 470 -10.62 13.05 -11.02
C LYS A 470 -9.94 14.14 -10.19
N ALA A 471 -10.16 14.19 -8.87
CA ALA A 471 -9.48 15.15 -7.99
C ALA A 471 -7.94 15.05 -8.09
N ILE A 472 -7.39 13.84 -8.20
CA ILE A 472 -5.94 13.61 -8.35
C ILE A 472 -5.50 14.02 -9.77
N LYS A 473 -6.28 13.67 -10.80
CA LYS A 473 -5.99 14.06 -12.19
C LYS A 473 -6.05 15.56 -12.42
N ASP A 474 -6.97 16.25 -11.76
CA ASP A 474 -7.12 17.70 -11.82
C ASP A 474 -5.88 18.40 -11.22
N LEU A 475 -5.35 17.91 -10.10
CA LEU A 475 -4.10 18.43 -9.53
C LEU A 475 -2.91 18.24 -10.48
N VAL A 476 -2.83 17.08 -11.14
CA VAL A 476 -1.77 16.81 -12.13
C VAL A 476 -1.89 17.74 -13.34
N ALA A 477 -3.08 17.85 -13.92
CA ALA A 477 -3.38 18.79 -15.01
C ALA A 477 -3.17 20.26 -14.58
N GLY A 478 -3.28 20.54 -13.27
CA GLY A 478 -3.11 21.85 -12.66
C GLY A 478 -1.66 22.31 -12.49
N GLY A 479 -0.66 21.54 -12.94
CA GLY A 479 0.76 21.92 -12.89
C GLY A 479 1.57 21.23 -11.79
N PHE A 480 1.06 20.12 -11.26
CA PHE A 480 1.75 19.30 -10.27
C PHE A 480 2.01 17.89 -10.80
N GLN A 481 2.92 17.14 -10.18
CA GLN A 481 3.13 15.71 -10.41
C GLN A 481 2.93 14.96 -9.10
N LYS A 482 2.19 13.85 -9.16
CA LYS A 482 2.10 12.92 -8.03
C LYS A 482 3.39 12.12 -7.94
N VAL A 483 4.23 12.42 -6.95
CA VAL A 483 5.55 11.82 -6.80
C VAL A 483 5.56 10.64 -5.82
N SER A 484 4.48 10.45 -5.08
CA SER A 484 4.29 9.33 -4.15
C SER A 484 3.67 8.10 -4.81
N SER A 485 4.08 6.91 -4.36
CA SER A 485 3.59 5.60 -4.80
C SER A 485 3.29 4.65 -3.61
N GLY A 486 2.81 3.45 -3.90
CA GLY A 486 2.43 2.44 -2.89
C GLY A 486 1.12 2.76 -2.15
N TYR A 487 0.64 1.86 -1.29
CA TYR A 487 -0.62 2.01 -0.56
C TYR A 487 -0.43 2.70 0.80
N SER A 488 -1.31 3.64 1.15
CA SER A 488 -1.30 4.28 2.47
C SER A 488 -2.45 3.87 3.39
N TYR A 489 -3.47 3.22 2.84
CA TYR A 489 -4.73 2.96 3.54
C TYR A 489 -5.42 1.70 3.03
N SER A 490 -6.20 1.06 3.89
CA SER A 490 -7.08 -0.08 3.56
C SER A 490 -8.51 0.25 3.96
N PHE A 491 -9.46 0.00 3.06
CA PHE A 491 -10.88 0.16 3.31
C PHE A 491 -11.57 -1.17 3.03
N ASP A 492 -12.16 -1.80 4.05
CA ASP A 492 -12.83 -3.10 3.97
C ASP A 492 -11.99 -4.17 3.24
N GLY A 493 -10.68 -4.19 3.52
CA GLY A 493 -9.73 -5.12 2.93
C GLY A 493 -9.25 -4.78 1.51
N LEU A 494 -9.71 -3.68 0.92
CA LEU A 494 -9.26 -3.15 -0.38
C LEU A 494 -8.22 -2.03 -0.20
N TRP A 495 -7.10 -2.16 -0.91
CA TRP A 495 -5.90 -1.35 -0.71
C TRP A 495 -5.73 -0.26 -1.76
N GLY A 496 -5.38 0.94 -1.30
CA GLY A 496 -5.10 2.10 -2.15
C GLY A 496 -4.29 3.18 -1.44
N SER A 497 -4.08 4.31 -2.10
CA SER A 497 -3.44 5.48 -1.49
C SER A 497 -4.42 6.64 -1.40
N LEU A 498 -4.69 7.11 -0.19
CA LEU A 498 -5.43 8.36 0.06
C LEU A 498 -4.48 9.53 0.36
N ASP A 499 -3.30 9.20 0.89
CA ASP A 499 -2.24 10.15 1.20
C ASP A 499 -1.30 10.27 0.01
N HIS A 500 -1.05 11.51 -0.42
CA HIS A 500 -0.20 11.77 -1.57
C HIS A 500 0.76 12.93 -1.28
N ILE A 501 1.89 12.90 -1.98
CA ILE A 501 2.76 14.06 -2.16
C ILE A 501 2.75 14.41 -3.63
N PHE A 502 2.42 15.67 -3.91
CA PHE A 502 2.54 16.28 -5.22
C PHE A 502 3.63 17.34 -5.20
N ALA A 503 4.55 17.26 -6.14
CA ALA A 503 5.52 18.32 -6.40
C ALA A 503 5.02 19.21 -7.54
N SER A 504 5.26 20.52 -7.48
CA SER A 504 5.08 21.37 -8.66
C SER A 504 5.90 20.82 -9.82
N ASN A 505 5.44 21.02 -11.06
CA ASN A 505 6.20 20.60 -12.24
C ASN A 505 7.62 21.19 -12.26
N ALA A 506 7.80 22.40 -11.70
CA ALA A 506 9.10 23.04 -11.56
C ALA A 506 10.02 22.26 -10.60
N LEU A 507 9.55 21.91 -9.40
CA LEU A 507 10.33 21.11 -8.43
C LEU A 507 10.63 19.71 -8.97
N GLN A 508 9.67 19.08 -9.65
CA GLN A 508 9.90 17.79 -10.28
C GLN A 508 10.98 17.88 -11.37
N ALA A 509 10.95 18.93 -12.19
CA ALA A 509 11.90 19.11 -13.30
C ALA A 509 13.29 19.61 -12.83
N SER A 510 13.39 20.24 -11.65
CA SER A 510 14.64 20.81 -11.15
C SER A 510 15.67 19.75 -10.79
N GLY A 511 15.24 18.51 -10.50
CA GLY A 511 16.11 17.44 -9.99
C GLY A 511 16.48 17.58 -8.52
N GLN A 512 15.78 18.45 -7.78
CA GLN A 512 15.99 18.66 -6.34
C GLN A 512 15.38 17.54 -5.48
N ILE A 513 14.47 16.72 -6.02
CA ILE A 513 13.88 15.59 -5.29
C ILE A 513 14.88 14.43 -5.23
N ALA A 514 15.39 14.14 -4.03
CA ALA A 514 16.31 13.02 -3.78
C ALA A 514 15.58 11.67 -3.77
N GLY A 515 14.30 11.66 -3.40
CA GLY A 515 13.46 10.47 -3.41
C GLY A 515 12.18 10.68 -2.60
N VAL A 516 11.22 9.79 -2.82
CA VAL A 516 9.95 9.74 -2.07
C VAL A 516 9.75 8.32 -1.58
N THR A 517 9.32 8.17 -0.33
CA THR A 517 8.98 6.87 0.23
C THR A 517 7.73 6.95 1.09
N LYS A 518 7.10 5.80 1.26
CA LYS A 518 6.04 5.57 2.22
C LYS A 518 6.57 4.60 3.26
N TRP A 519 6.48 4.98 4.52
CA TRP A 519 6.97 4.13 5.59
C TRP A 519 5.82 3.24 6.08
N HIS A 520 5.87 1.97 5.68
CA HIS A 520 4.81 0.99 5.89
C HIS A 520 4.79 0.46 7.34
N ILE A 521 4.34 1.28 8.29
CA ILE A 521 4.36 0.96 9.73
C ILE A 521 2.97 0.91 10.37
N ASN A 522 1.91 1.24 9.63
CA ASN A 522 0.61 1.60 10.21
C ASN A 522 -0.55 0.87 9.56
N ALA A 523 -0.81 1.10 8.27
CA ALA A 523 -2.03 0.64 7.61
C ALA A 523 -2.16 -0.89 7.60
N GLU A 524 -1.02 -1.60 7.52
CA GLU A 524 -0.96 -3.06 7.51
C GLU A 524 -1.13 -3.68 8.90
N GLU A 525 -0.95 -2.89 9.98
CA GLU A 525 -1.07 -3.39 11.34
C GLU A 525 -2.54 -3.55 11.76
N PRO A 526 -2.89 -4.63 12.49
CA PRO A 526 -4.23 -4.78 13.07
C PRO A 526 -4.60 -3.62 13.98
N ALA A 527 -5.88 -3.20 13.92
CA ALA A 527 -6.40 -2.12 14.74
C ALA A 527 -6.19 -2.34 16.25
N VAL A 528 -6.26 -3.60 16.71
CA VAL A 528 -6.09 -3.97 18.13
C VAL A 528 -4.70 -3.68 18.70
N LEU A 529 -3.69 -3.41 17.85
CA LEU A 529 -2.33 -3.02 18.27
C LEU A 529 -2.15 -1.50 18.41
N ASP A 530 -3.22 -0.71 18.28
CA ASP A 530 -3.20 0.73 18.43
C ASP A 530 -3.03 1.17 19.91
N TYR A 531 -3.44 2.40 20.23
CA TYR A 531 -3.36 2.95 21.57
C TYR A 531 -4.58 2.66 22.46
N ASN A 532 -5.67 2.11 21.91
CA ASN A 532 -6.93 1.91 22.60
C ASN A 532 -6.86 0.77 23.62
N THR A 533 -7.68 0.85 24.67
CA THR A 533 -7.80 -0.21 25.69
C THR A 533 -9.17 -0.87 25.67
N GLU A 534 -10.14 -0.28 24.98
CA GLU A 534 -11.50 -0.78 24.94
C GLU A 534 -11.51 -2.21 24.41
N TYR A 535 -12.29 -3.05 25.07
CA TYR A 535 -12.48 -4.45 24.69
C TYR A 535 -11.24 -5.36 24.83
N ASN A 536 -10.11 -4.84 25.29
CA ASN A 536 -8.93 -5.65 25.63
C ASN A 536 -9.02 -6.16 27.08
N SER A 537 -8.60 -7.41 27.29
CA SER A 537 -8.34 -7.93 28.64
C SER A 537 -7.09 -7.28 29.26
N ALA A 538 -6.90 -7.44 30.57
CA ALA A 538 -5.73 -6.87 31.27
C ALA A 538 -4.39 -7.32 30.67
N ASP A 539 -4.28 -8.60 30.31
CA ASP A 539 -3.08 -9.14 29.65
C ASP A 539 -2.88 -8.51 28.28
N GLN A 540 -3.95 -8.39 27.48
CA GLN A 540 -3.91 -7.79 26.15
C GLN A 540 -3.53 -6.30 26.16
N VAL A 541 -4.02 -5.53 27.14
CA VAL A 541 -3.60 -4.13 27.33
C VAL A 541 -2.08 -4.00 27.46
N SER A 542 -1.43 -4.99 28.07
CA SER A 542 0.03 -5.02 28.20
C SER A 542 0.74 -5.61 26.98
N SER A 543 0.21 -6.68 26.38
CA SER A 543 0.90 -7.42 25.31
C SER A 543 0.72 -6.82 23.92
N TYR A 544 -0.39 -6.11 23.66
CA TYR A 544 -0.70 -5.53 22.35
C TYR A 544 -0.14 -4.13 22.16
N TYR A 545 0.30 -3.48 23.23
CA TYR A 545 0.89 -2.16 23.18
C TYR A 545 2.42 -2.18 23.22
N ALA A 546 3.03 -1.37 22.36
CA ALA A 546 4.40 -0.93 22.51
C ALA A 546 4.48 0.58 22.21
N ALA A 547 5.34 1.29 22.94
CA ALA A 547 5.61 2.72 22.74
C ALA A 547 6.56 2.95 21.54
N ASP A 548 6.22 2.36 20.41
CA ASP A 548 6.96 2.39 19.14
C ASP A 548 6.13 3.05 18.03
N ALA A 549 6.68 3.13 16.82
CA ALA A 549 6.03 3.84 15.71
C ALA A 549 4.87 3.05 15.06
N TYR A 550 4.75 1.75 15.33
CA TYR A 550 3.82 0.87 14.60
C TYR A 550 2.38 1.08 15.04
N ARG A 551 1.43 1.05 14.10
CA ARG A 551 0.00 1.31 14.35
C ARG A 551 -0.25 2.63 15.14
N ALA A 552 0.59 3.64 14.92
CA ALA A 552 0.39 4.97 15.46
C ALA A 552 -0.72 5.75 14.71
N SER A 553 -1.13 5.23 13.56
CA SER A 553 -2.29 5.64 12.78
C SER A 553 -2.75 4.42 11.96
N ASP A 554 -3.92 4.53 11.37
CA ASP A 554 -4.45 3.73 10.27
C ASP A 554 -3.86 4.09 8.89
N HIS A 555 -3.12 5.19 8.78
CA HIS A 555 -2.41 5.61 7.57
C HIS A 555 -0.90 5.47 7.70
N ASN A 556 -0.24 5.04 6.62
CA ASN A 556 1.22 5.08 6.52
C ASN A 556 1.71 6.51 6.23
N PRO A 557 2.72 7.05 6.96
CA PRO A 557 3.29 8.35 6.65
C PRO A 557 4.14 8.33 5.37
N LEU A 558 4.20 9.46 4.69
CA LEU A 558 5.05 9.68 3.51
C LEU A 558 6.21 10.61 3.86
N LEU A 559 7.34 10.40 3.20
CA LEU A 559 8.56 11.22 3.35
C LEU A 559 9.18 11.49 1.98
N ILE A 560 9.48 12.76 1.71
CA ILE A 560 10.23 13.21 0.54
C ILE A 560 11.53 13.90 0.98
N GLY A 561 12.64 13.55 0.31
CA GLY A 561 13.93 14.21 0.48
C GLY A 561 14.17 15.25 -0.62
N LEU A 562 14.67 16.42 -0.26
CA LEU A 562 15.00 17.53 -1.14
C LEU A 562 16.47 17.94 -0.96
N ASN A 563 17.14 18.28 -2.06
CA ASN A 563 18.49 18.84 -2.09
C ASN A 563 18.42 20.20 -2.80
N LEU A 564 18.01 21.25 -2.09
CA LEU A 564 17.71 22.54 -2.71
C LEU A 564 18.98 23.28 -3.12
N GLY A 565 18.91 23.97 -4.27
CA GLY A 565 20.01 24.76 -4.82
C GLY A 565 21.22 23.94 -5.28
N ALA A 566 21.20 22.62 -5.10
CA ALA A 566 22.19 21.73 -5.68
C ALA A 566 22.07 21.82 -7.21
N ALA A 567 23.16 22.19 -7.90
CA ALA A 567 23.24 21.97 -9.34
C ALA A 567 22.96 20.49 -9.57
N ARG A 568 22.05 20.18 -10.51
CA ARG A 568 21.73 18.80 -10.89
C ARG A 568 23.03 18.00 -10.94
N ALA A 569 23.09 16.93 -10.15
CA ALA A 569 24.09 15.91 -10.42
C ALA A 569 23.89 15.53 -11.89
N ALA A 570 24.95 15.64 -12.69
CA ALA A 570 24.89 15.16 -14.05
C ALA A 570 24.42 13.69 -13.97
N PRO A 571 23.31 13.33 -14.64
CA PRO A 571 22.82 11.97 -14.61
C PRO A 571 23.95 11.07 -15.07
N ALA A 572 24.15 9.94 -14.38
CA ALA A 572 25.23 9.03 -14.71
C ALA A 572 25.07 8.59 -16.18
N THR A 573 26.06 8.93 -17.01
CA THR A 573 26.16 8.42 -18.39
C THR A 573 26.63 6.98 -18.42
N GLU A 574 26.90 6.38 -17.27
CA GLU A 574 27.37 5.02 -17.11
C GLU A 574 26.65 4.37 -15.93
N PHE A 575 26.28 3.09 -16.08
CA PHE A 575 25.71 2.27 -15.02
C PHE A 575 26.23 0.84 -15.12
N SER A 576 26.21 0.12 -14.00
CA SER A 576 26.59 -1.30 -13.93
C SER A 576 25.48 -2.08 -13.24
N LEU A 577 25.12 -3.25 -13.78
CA LEU A 577 24.04 -4.08 -13.27
C LEU A 577 24.52 -5.49 -12.93
N PRO A 578 23.93 -6.15 -11.92
CA PRO A 578 24.32 -7.49 -11.47
C PRO A 578 23.88 -8.62 -12.43
N LEU A 579 23.61 -8.30 -13.70
CA LEU A 579 23.21 -9.23 -14.74
C LEU A 579 24.44 -9.86 -15.37
N ALA A 580 24.91 -10.98 -14.83
CA ALA A 580 26.14 -11.63 -15.27
C ALA A 580 27.39 -10.71 -15.36
N GLY A 581 27.35 -9.45 -14.88
CA GLY A 581 28.40 -8.44 -15.05
C GLY A 581 28.24 -7.45 -16.22
N GLY A 582 27.03 -7.22 -16.74
CA GLY A 582 26.79 -6.22 -17.79
C GLY A 582 26.88 -4.76 -17.31
N ALA A 583 27.45 -3.88 -18.13
CA ALA A 583 27.49 -2.43 -17.92
C ALA A 583 26.87 -1.69 -19.11
N GLY A 584 26.30 -0.51 -18.88
CA GLY A 584 25.70 0.30 -19.93
C GLY A 584 26.23 1.72 -19.91
N THR A 585 26.40 2.29 -21.10
CA THR A 585 26.74 3.69 -21.29
C THR A 585 25.66 4.38 -22.12
N LEU A 586 25.37 5.62 -21.76
CA LEU A 586 24.39 6.45 -22.42
C LEU A 586 25.05 7.63 -23.13
N SER A 587 24.65 7.85 -24.37
CA SER A 587 24.91 9.09 -25.09
C SER A 587 23.59 9.64 -25.63
N ALA A 588 23.27 10.88 -25.30
CA ALA A 588 22.08 11.55 -25.76
C ALA A 588 22.38 13.00 -26.13
N THR A 589 21.70 13.51 -27.16
CA THR A 589 21.73 14.93 -27.53
C THR A 589 20.71 15.76 -26.74
N SER A 590 19.67 15.12 -26.17
CA SER A 590 18.64 15.80 -25.39
C SER A 590 18.11 15.00 -24.18
N CYS A 591 18.19 13.67 -24.16
CA CYS A 591 17.64 12.85 -23.07
C CYS A 591 18.57 12.66 -21.85
N ARG A 592 18.01 12.21 -20.72
CA ARG A 592 18.76 11.55 -19.63
C ARG A 592 17.98 10.39 -19.01
N LEU A 593 18.64 9.49 -18.29
CA LEU A 593 17.94 8.53 -17.43
C LEU A 593 17.29 9.20 -16.22
N ALA A 594 16.08 8.76 -15.86
CA ALA A 594 15.34 9.22 -14.68
C ALA A 594 15.82 8.56 -13.37
N ALA A 595 16.31 7.32 -13.47
CA ALA A 595 16.92 6.55 -12.40
C ALA A 595 17.92 5.54 -12.99
N THR A 596 18.65 4.82 -12.13
CA THR A 596 19.47 3.69 -12.59
C THR A 596 18.53 2.63 -13.20
N PRO A 597 18.82 2.12 -14.42
CA PRO A 597 18.03 1.06 -15.03
C PRO A 597 17.92 -0.16 -14.10
N THR A 598 16.79 -0.86 -14.15
CA THR A 598 16.54 -2.06 -13.35
C THR A 598 16.34 -3.28 -14.25
N LEU A 599 16.34 -4.46 -13.65
CA LEU A 599 16.19 -5.71 -14.36
C LEU A 599 14.84 -6.33 -14.03
N ALA A 600 14.08 -6.67 -15.05
CA ALA A 600 12.76 -7.27 -14.92
C ALA A 600 12.74 -8.67 -15.55
N SER A 601 11.97 -9.58 -14.97
CA SER A 601 11.67 -10.86 -15.62
C SER A 601 10.88 -10.62 -16.91
N ALA A 602 11.06 -11.50 -17.90
CA ALA A 602 10.25 -11.44 -19.13
C ALA A 602 8.76 -11.60 -18.80
N PRO A 603 7.90 -10.67 -19.26
CA PRO A 603 6.47 -10.68 -18.94
C PRO A 603 5.70 -11.78 -19.69
N ALA A 604 6.30 -12.34 -20.74
CA ALA A 604 5.75 -13.42 -21.55
C ALA A 604 6.85 -14.41 -21.96
N ALA A 605 6.43 -15.60 -22.41
CA ALA A 605 7.32 -16.59 -22.97
C ALA A 605 8.08 -16.03 -24.19
N ALA A 606 9.28 -16.53 -24.44
CA ALA A 606 10.10 -16.12 -25.57
C ALA A 606 9.37 -16.37 -26.92
N PRO A 607 9.59 -15.53 -27.93
CA PRO A 607 9.07 -15.76 -29.29
C PRO A 607 9.47 -17.14 -29.83
N ALA A 608 8.62 -17.75 -30.65
CA ALA A 608 8.92 -19.03 -31.28
C ALA A 608 10.25 -18.98 -32.06
N GLY A 609 11.13 -19.94 -31.82
CA GLY A 609 12.47 -19.98 -32.43
C GLY A 609 13.52 -19.12 -31.72
N TRP A 610 13.20 -18.50 -30.58
CA TRP A 610 14.11 -17.66 -29.81
C TRP A 610 14.17 -18.09 -28.34
N GLN A 611 15.31 -17.80 -27.71
CA GLN A 611 15.48 -17.83 -26.26
C GLN A 611 15.89 -16.44 -25.78
N LEU A 612 15.41 -16.05 -24.60
CA LEU A 612 15.72 -14.78 -23.94
C LEU A 612 16.54 -15.07 -22.68
N PRO A 613 17.85 -15.33 -22.80
CA PRO A 613 18.68 -15.75 -21.67
C PRO A 613 18.98 -14.60 -20.69
N TYR A 614 18.67 -13.36 -21.06
CA TYR A 614 18.87 -12.17 -20.24
C TYR A 614 17.51 -11.58 -19.83
N PRO A 615 17.32 -11.16 -18.55
CA PRO A 615 16.17 -10.38 -18.14
C PRO A 615 16.15 -9.02 -18.85
N LEU A 616 14.98 -8.39 -18.85
CA LEU A 616 14.77 -7.13 -19.55
C LEU A 616 15.42 -6.00 -18.75
N LEU A 617 16.18 -5.17 -19.45
CA LEU A 617 16.66 -3.90 -18.94
C LEU A 617 15.51 -2.90 -19.01
N SER A 618 14.91 -2.59 -17.88
CA SER A 618 13.87 -1.57 -17.74
C SER A 618 14.48 -0.23 -17.35
N PHE A 619 14.12 0.82 -18.07
CA PHE A 619 14.52 2.18 -17.76
C PHE A 619 13.49 3.20 -18.18
N GLN A 620 13.63 4.40 -17.64
CA GLN A 620 12.92 5.59 -18.07
C GLN A 620 13.96 6.67 -18.38
N ALA A 621 13.86 7.30 -19.54
CA ALA A 621 14.57 8.52 -19.86
C ALA A 621 13.61 9.70 -19.91
N GLN A 622 14.09 10.89 -19.56
CA GLN A 622 13.30 12.11 -19.42
C GLN A 622 14.08 13.33 -19.92
N ASP A 623 13.36 14.44 -20.05
CA ASP A 623 13.76 15.71 -20.70
C ASP A 623 14.32 15.50 -22.12
N CYS A 624 13.89 14.48 -22.82
CA CYS A 624 14.28 14.25 -24.21
C CYS A 624 13.91 15.42 -25.13
N GLY A 625 12.96 16.27 -24.73
CA GLY A 625 12.20 17.09 -25.67
C GLY A 625 11.27 16.21 -26.50
N GLN A 626 10.23 16.80 -27.07
CA GLN A 626 9.30 16.04 -27.92
C GLN A 626 10.07 15.47 -29.12
N GLN A 627 9.97 14.15 -29.31
CA GLN A 627 10.71 13.40 -30.35
C GLN A 627 12.25 13.42 -30.17
N GLY A 628 12.74 13.65 -28.95
CA GLY A 628 14.15 13.48 -28.64
C GLY A 628 14.61 12.03 -28.74
N SER A 629 15.91 11.84 -28.94
CA SER A 629 16.50 10.50 -29.08
C SER A 629 17.53 10.18 -28.00
N LEU A 630 17.54 8.91 -27.61
CA LEU A 630 18.43 8.31 -26.63
C LEU A 630 19.23 7.20 -27.30
N THR A 631 20.57 7.25 -27.28
CA THR A 631 21.40 6.12 -27.73
C THR A 631 22.01 5.42 -26.53
N MET A 632 21.75 4.13 -26.43
CA MET A 632 22.22 3.25 -25.37
C MET A 632 23.22 2.25 -25.93
N THR A 633 24.34 2.04 -25.24
CA THR A 633 25.28 0.95 -25.51
C THR A 633 25.37 0.05 -24.29
N LEU A 634 25.02 -1.22 -24.48
CA LEU A 634 25.13 -2.27 -23.46
C LEU A 634 26.35 -3.12 -23.74
N THR A 635 27.20 -3.33 -22.74
CA THR A 635 28.37 -4.20 -22.81
C THR A 635 28.14 -5.42 -21.93
N TYR A 636 28.17 -6.60 -22.56
CA TYR A 636 28.01 -7.89 -21.91
C TYR A 636 29.38 -8.47 -21.51
N PRO A 637 29.44 -9.40 -20.55
CA PRO A 637 30.71 -9.98 -20.09
C PRO A 637 31.40 -10.87 -21.12
N GLN A 638 30.65 -11.39 -22.09
CA GLN A 638 31.10 -12.30 -23.14
C GLN A 638 30.50 -11.86 -24.49
N ALA A 639 31.17 -12.23 -25.58
CA ALA A 639 30.66 -11.95 -26.92
C ALA A 639 29.29 -12.62 -27.14
N LEU A 640 28.37 -11.87 -27.73
CA LEU A 640 27.05 -12.37 -28.06
C LEU A 640 27.13 -13.29 -29.30
N PRO A 641 26.42 -14.43 -29.32
CA PRO A 641 26.41 -15.33 -30.46
C PRO A 641 25.95 -14.68 -31.77
N ALA A 642 26.43 -15.20 -32.90
CA ALA A 642 25.98 -14.77 -34.21
C ALA A 642 24.46 -14.94 -34.36
N GLY A 643 23.79 -13.91 -34.88
CA GLY A 643 22.33 -13.88 -35.04
C GLY A 643 21.56 -13.39 -33.81
N ALA A 644 22.24 -12.97 -32.73
CA ALA A 644 21.59 -12.25 -31.63
C ALA A 644 20.82 -11.02 -32.15
N GLN A 645 19.71 -10.70 -31.49
CA GLN A 645 18.87 -9.53 -31.82
C GLN A 645 18.41 -8.83 -30.55
N LEU A 646 18.16 -7.52 -30.64
CA LEU A 646 17.52 -6.75 -29.58
C LEU A 646 16.01 -6.92 -29.68
N TRP A 647 15.40 -7.39 -28.59
CA TRP A 647 13.97 -7.64 -28.46
C TRP A 647 13.35 -6.69 -27.46
N LYS A 648 12.11 -6.29 -27.74
CA LYS A 648 11.29 -5.46 -26.87
C LYS A 648 9.93 -6.11 -26.65
N TRP A 649 9.41 -5.97 -25.43
CA TRP A 649 8.02 -6.25 -25.11
C TRP A 649 7.28 -4.92 -24.97
N GLY A 650 6.24 -4.71 -25.78
CA GLY A 650 5.40 -3.51 -25.69
C GLY A 650 4.56 -3.28 -26.95
N PRO A 651 3.89 -2.12 -27.05
CA PRO A 651 3.10 -1.77 -28.23
C PRO A 651 3.98 -1.26 -29.39
N THR A 652 3.46 -1.40 -30.62
CA THR A 652 4.00 -0.82 -31.87
C THR A 652 2.96 0.08 -32.54
N ALA A 653 3.34 0.89 -33.54
CA ALA A 653 2.37 1.70 -34.30
C ALA A 653 1.32 0.83 -34.99
N ALA A 654 1.74 -0.37 -35.42
CA ALA A 654 0.90 -1.32 -36.14
C ALA A 654 0.09 -2.24 -35.20
N ASN A 655 0.52 -2.42 -33.95
CA ASN A 655 -0.15 -3.26 -32.97
C ASN A 655 -0.11 -2.62 -31.58
N PRO A 656 -1.23 -2.02 -31.11
CA PRO A 656 -1.27 -1.30 -29.83
C PRO A 656 -1.32 -2.22 -28.60
N ALA A 657 -1.49 -3.54 -28.78
CA ALA A 657 -1.36 -4.49 -27.69
C ALA A 657 0.12 -4.87 -27.47
N ASP A 658 0.49 -5.15 -26.23
CA ASP A 658 1.83 -5.64 -25.90
C ASP A 658 2.17 -6.94 -26.64
N HIS A 659 3.30 -6.94 -27.32
CA HIS A 659 3.84 -8.11 -28.02
C HIS A 659 5.36 -8.02 -28.12
N TRP A 660 5.98 -9.14 -28.51
CA TRP A 660 7.40 -9.19 -28.83
C TRP A 660 7.66 -8.65 -30.23
N TYR A 661 8.61 -7.74 -30.35
CA TYR A 661 9.15 -7.28 -31.63
C TYR A 661 10.66 -6.98 -31.50
N THR A 662 11.32 -6.84 -32.64
CA THR A 662 12.75 -6.53 -32.68
C THR A 662 12.97 -5.05 -32.92
N LEU A 663 14.02 -4.51 -32.30
CA LEU A 663 14.47 -3.15 -32.52
C LEU A 663 15.76 -3.14 -33.35
N PRO A 664 15.96 -2.16 -34.24
CA PRO A 664 17.24 -1.96 -34.89
C PRO A 664 18.35 -1.72 -33.86
N ALA A 665 19.37 -2.57 -33.88
CA ALA A 665 20.53 -2.46 -33.01
C ALA A 665 21.80 -2.90 -33.75
N ARG A 666 22.93 -2.25 -33.44
CA ARG A 666 24.26 -2.70 -33.85
C ARG A 666 24.82 -3.61 -32.76
N ILE A 667 25.07 -4.87 -33.10
CA ILE A 667 25.70 -5.84 -32.20
C ILE A 667 27.12 -6.10 -32.69
N ASP A 668 28.11 -5.87 -31.82
CA ASP A 668 29.54 -6.01 -32.14
C ASP A 668 30.28 -6.66 -30.97
N GLY A 669 30.68 -7.91 -31.16
CA GLY A 669 31.26 -8.73 -30.10
C GLY A 669 30.30 -8.86 -28.90
N ASN A 670 30.68 -8.26 -27.79
CA ASN A 670 29.89 -8.23 -26.55
C ASN A 670 29.07 -6.95 -26.37
N THR A 671 29.02 -6.06 -27.36
CA THR A 671 28.31 -4.77 -27.26
C THR A 671 27.04 -4.74 -28.09
N VAL A 672 26.01 -4.07 -27.58
CA VAL A 672 24.74 -3.81 -28.25
C VAL A 672 24.43 -2.32 -28.17
N THR A 673 24.44 -1.64 -29.32
CA THR A 673 24.10 -0.21 -29.42
C THR A 673 22.77 -0.04 -30.13
N PHE A 674 21.84 0.70 -29.53
CA PHE A 674 20.53 0.99 -30.09
C PHE A 674 20.08 2.41 -29.77
N THR A 675 19.18 2.95 -30.58
CA THR A 675 18.63 4.30 -30.43
C THR A 675 17.12 4.22 -30.33
N LEU A 676 16.56 4.94 -29.36
CA LEU A 676 15.12 5.11 -29.18
C LEU A 676 14.76 6.58 -29.37
N THR A 677 13.51 6.82 -29.78
CA THR A 677 12.96 8.16 -29.96
C THR A 677 11.63 8.27 -29.22
N ASP A 678 11.46 9.37 -28.48
CA ASP A 678 10.24 9.71 -27.73
C ASP A 678 9.00 9.69 -28.63
N GLY A 679 8.00 8.87 -28.26
CA GLY A 679 6.76 8.63 -29.00
C GLY A 679 6.85 7.65 -30.20
N ALA A 680 7.99 7.01 -30.45
CA ALA A 680 8.18 6.07 -31.57
C ALA A 680 8.06 4.57 -31.15
N ASP A 681 8.14 3.66 -32.12
CA ASP A 681 8.36 2.23 -31.83
C ASP A 681 9.66 2.07 -31.03
N GLY A 682 9.60 1.36 -29.89
CA GLY A 682 10.68 1.37 -28.91
C GLY A 682 10.37 2.17 -27.65
N ASP A 683 9.42 3.11 -27.70
CA ASP A 683 8.90 3.81 -26.52
C ASP A 683 7.59 3.15 -26.06
N ALA A 684 7.54 2.69 -24.81
CA ALA A 684 6.45 1.85 -24.31
C ALA A 684 5.13 2.61 -24.18
N ASP A 685 5.16 3.92 -23.89
CA ASP A 685 3.94 4.72 -23.72
C ASP A 685 3.43 5.35 -25.03
N ARG A 686 4.21 5.25 -26.11
CA ARG A 686 3.88 5.74 -27.46
C ARG A 686 3.62 7.24 -27.55
N THR A 687 3.95 8.01 -26.52
CA THR A 687 3.54 9.40 -26.40
C THR A 687 4.76 10.29 -26.51
N ALA A 688 4.75 11.24 -27.46
CA ALA A 688 5.82 12.24 -27.55
C ALA A 688 5.69 13.30 -26.44
N ASN A 689 6.08 12.94 -25.22
CA ASN A 689 5.94 13.75 -24.00
C ASN A 689 7.32 14.18 -23.44
N GLY A 690 8.41 13.85 -24.13
CA GLY A 690 9.77 14.08 -23.68
C GLY A 690 10.28 13.02 -22.70
N VAL A 691 9.61 11.88 -22.60
CA VAL A 691 9.93 10.75 -21.72
C VAL A 691 9.91 9.46 -22.54
N ILE A 692 11.03 8.71 -22.53
CA ILE A 692 11.09 7.39 -23.15
C ILE A 692 10.98 6.33 -22.05
N VAL A 693 10.01 5.43 -22.14
CA VAL A 693 9.84 4.29 -21.22
C VAL A 693 10.19 3.01 -21.95
N ASP A 694 11.14 2.23 -21.45
CA ASP A 694 11.55 1.02 -22.17
C ASP A 694 12.00 -0.14 -21.28
N PRO A 695 11.46 -1.35 -21.50
CA PRO A 695 12.17 -2.59 -21.27
C PRO A 695 12.66 -3.26 -22.57
N VAL A 696 13.98 -3.47 -22.71
CA VAL A 696 14.61 -4.26 -23.80
C VAL A 696 15.41 -5.45 -23.30
N THR A 697 15.60 -6.48 -24.13
CA THR A 697 16.50 -7.61 -23.85
C THR A 697 17.20 -8.09 -25.12
N VAL A 698 18.24 -8.92 -24.98
CA VAL A 698 18.87 -9.62 -26.10
C VAL A 698 18.29 -11.02 -26.21
N GLY A 699 17.75 -11.34 -27.38
CA GLY A 699 17.32 -12.67 -27.75
C GLY A 699 18.36 -13.39 -28.60
N LEU A 700 18.47 -14.70 -28.41
CA LEU A 700 19.32 -15.57 -29.21
C LEU A 700 18.46 -16.53 -30.03
N PRO A 701 18.78 -16.79 -31.30
CA PRO A 701 18.04 -17.75 -32.09
C PRO A 701 18.29 -19.16 -31.52
N LEU A 702 17.22 -19.93 -31.39
CA LEU A 702 17.34 -21.37 -31.18
C LEU A 702 17.91 -21.96 -32.47
N ALA A 703 18.93 -22.81 -32.36
CA ALA A 703 19.55 -23.43 -33.52
C ALA A 703 18.48 -24.09 -34.40
N ALA A 704 18.39 -23.68 -35.67
CA ALA A 704 17.48 -24.31 -36.62
C ALA A 704 17.84 -25.80 -36.74
N PRO A 705 16.86 -26.72 -36.78
CA PRO A 705 17.14 -28.09 -37.17
C PRO A 705 17.79 -28.07 -38.56
N GLY A 706 18.99 -28.64 -38.68
CA GLY A 706 19.74 -28.66 -39.93
C GLY A 706 18.94 -29.27 -41.09
N PRO A 707 19.29 -28.97 -42.35
CA PRO A 707 18.55 -29.39 -43.53
C PRO A 707 18.62 -30.91 -43.69
N GLY A 708 17.66 -31.62 -43.10
CA GLY A 708 17.62 -33.08 -43.03
C GLY A 708 16.38 -33.63 -42.31
N GLY A 709 15.18 -33.25 -42.76
CA GLY A 709 13.92 -33.97 -42.49
C GLY A 709 13.16 -33.63 -41.19
N PRO A 710 11.83 -33.90 -41.15
CA PRO A 710 10.96 -33.53 -40.03
C PRO A 710 11.04 -34.53 -38.86
N GLY A 711 11.07 -34.01 -37.64
CA GLY A 711 10.61 -34.65 -36.41
C GLY A 711 11.34 -35.92 -35.94
N THR A 712 12.27 -35.77 -35.00
CA THR A 712 12.43 -36.68 -33.85
C THR A 712 13.20 -35.94 -32.75
N VAL A 713 12.58 -35.83 -31.57
CA VAL A 713 13.27 -35.46 -30.33
C VAL A 713 14.33 -36.55 -30.10
N ALA A 714 15.59 -36.17 -29.90
CA ALA A 714 16.63 -37.12 -29.52
C ALA A 714 16.19 -37.83 -28.23
N ALA A 715 15.86 -39.11 -28.35
CA ALA A 715 15.61 -39.95 -27.19
C ALA A 715 16.89 -39.97 -26.34
N VAL A 716 16.75 -39.67 -25.04
CA VAL A 716 17.75 -40.01 -24.04
C VAL A 716 18.09 -41.50 -24.25
N PRO A 717 19.37 -41.88 -24.41
CA PRO A 717 19.71 -43.28 -24.68
C PRO A 717 19.19 -44.14 -23.53
N THR A 718 18.17 -44.93 -23.81
CA THR A 718 17.73 -46.00 -22.91
C THR A 718 18.77 -47.10 -22.95
N LEU A 719 19.02 -47.71 -21.79
CA LEU A 719 19.90 -48.86 -21.67
C LEU A 719 19.46 -49.95 -22.65
N HIS A 720 20.42 -50.43 -23.46
CA HIS A 720 20.23 -51.50 -24.44
C HIS A 720 19.46 -52.68 -23.84
N GLU A 721 18.54 -53.29 -24.58
CA GLU A 721 17.60 -54.32 -24.06
C GLU A 721 18.30 -55.47 -23.32
N TRP A 722 19.49 -55.85 -23.76
CA TRP A 722 20.33 -56.84 -23.07
C TRP A 722 20.83 -56.38 -21.69
N SER A 723 21.04 -55.08 -21.50
CA SER A 723 21.39 -54.46 -20.22
C SER A 723 20.20 -54.46 -19.25
N MET A 724 18.99 -54.26 -19.75
CA MET A 724 17.75 -54.36 -18.98
C MET A 724 17.46 -55.82 -18.58
N VAL A 725 17.72 -56.77 -19.47
CA VAL A 725 17.65 -58.21 -19.16
C VAL A 725 18.72 -58.62 -18.16
N LEU A 726 19.96 -58.12 -18.28
CA LEU A 726 21.03 -58.35 -17.30
C LEU A 726 20.70 -57.74 -15.93
N LEU A 727 20.11 -56.55 -15.89
CA LEU A 727 19.69 -55.88 -14.65
C LEU A 727 18.51 -56.63 -13.99
N ALA A 728 17.55 -57.11 -14.78
CA ALA A 728 16.44 -57.93 -14.29
C ALA A 728 16.92 -59.30 -13.77
N LEU A 729 17.87 -59.94 -14.45
CA LEU A 729 18.49 -61.19 -14.00
C LEU A 729 19.35 -61.00 -12.75
N LEU A 730 20.07 -59.88 -12.61
CA LEU A 730 20.81 -59.50 -11.40
C LEU A 730 19.86 -59.21 -10.21
N MET A 731 18.70 -58.61 -10.47
CA MET A 731 17.67 -58.35 -9.46
C MET A 731 16.95 -59.65 -9.04
N LEU A 732 16.68 -60.57 -9.98
CA LEU A 732 16.13 -61.90 -9.68
C LEU A 732 17.15 -62.80 -8.94
N GLY A 733 18.43 -62.73 -9.32
CA GLY A 733 19.52 -63.44 -8.65
C GLY A 733 19.78 -62.95 -7.22
N SER A 734 19.69 -61.64 -6.98
CA SER A 734 19.82 -61.05 -5.63
C SER A 734 18.59 -61.29 -4.76
N ALA A 735 17.37 -61.34 -5.34
CA ALA A 735 16.16 -61.77 -4.65
C ALA A 735 16.20 -63.27 -4.27
N ALA A 736 16.65 -64.15 -5.17
CA ALA A 736 16.82 -65.58 -4.90
C ALA A 736 17.94 -65.86 -3.88
N HIS A 737 19.01 -65.05 -3.86
CA HIS A 737 20.07 -65.13 -2.84
C HIS A 737 19.60 -64.66 -1.45
N ARG A 738 18.69 -63.66 -1.39
CA ARG A 738 18.04 -63.23 -0.14
C ARG A 738 17.02 -64.25 0.39
N GLN A 739 16.34 -64.99 -0.48
CA GLN A 739 15.37 -66.03 -0.06
C GLN A 739 16.04 -67.33 0.42
N ARG A 740 17.27 -67.62 0.00
CA ARG A 740 18.08 -68.75 0.51
C ARG A 740 18.79 -68.50 1.85
N ARG A 741 18.80 -67.27 2.37
CA ARG A 741 19.31 -66.94 3.72
C ARG A 741 18.22 -66.78 4.78
N ARG A 742 16.97 -67.14 4.44
CA ARG A 742 15.86 -67.29 5.39
C ARG A 742 15.21 -68.67 5.22
N ARG A 743 15.99 -69.71 5.46
CA ARG A 743 15.60 -71.00 6.03
C ARG A 743 16.74 -71.49 6.89
#